data_AF-A0A4Q4W930-F1
#
_entry.id   AF-A0A4Q4W930-F1
#
_cell.length_a   1.000
_cell.length_b   1.000
_cell.length_c   1.000
_cell.angle_alpha   90.00
_cell.angle_beta   90.00
_cell.angle_gamma   90.00
#
_symmetry.space_group_name_H-M   'P 1'
#
loop_
_entity.id
_entity.type
_entity.pdbx_description
1 polymer ?
#
loop_
_entity_poly.entity_id
_entity_poly.type
_entity_poly.pdbx_seq_one_letter_code
_entity_poly.pdbx_strand_id
1 'polypeptide(L)'
;MLVDLLPRACLLLALPTFGVAQSLVVDGQVIPANERTVAPAFEVVDPASTNATAPLFDGETRQFTDAVLKNLTDLQLTNTILFAFPDVFAKADVELRPAINSTCKTFSDDFVGFPGSVTRRVFNLLLGGGLIQTTPFASPCFSDFGNQDADKCAHISTNWHNDSYMHTDDPTSVNAVLFQGMTCVPPSLNPGQTTCTLGGYPKLSIRATTVAQVQLAINLARNLNLRLVIKNTGHDFAAKSTGAGGVSIWTHNMKDINFYENYEEGSYIGPAFKLGAGVQVYEAYEAAHKEGVTIVGGQGRVLSMEVVTADGRFVTASETSNPDLFWALRGGGGSTYGVVTSMVVKAFPKMPVTTLTFSFSTSQNVTVDQFWGGVRTYFGGFISYTDAGTYSYFSIGGMGGNSVFAMKPWFAPNMSRSALEALAAPLLDDLAGRLGIPIEPVFAEYDSFYEAWDASFPLETWGSGQSRMGSRLFPRSSWEDETALSSTFEAVRYVVDQGGAVIGFHIAASPGTGHPDNAVNPAWRETVFHGVDLTSWDLDASPEEIEMRSRRLTDDWGQRWRDVSPGSGAHLSQSDYIEPDFQQSFWGDKYERLYELKKKLDPYDLFYAHQAVGSENWEMSELLYGHLPSQNSRLCRKATASK
;
A
#
# COMPACT_ATOMS: atom_id res chain seq x y z
N MET A 1 16.59 39.58 18.94
CA MET A 1 16.59 39.38 20.41
C MET A 1 15.80 38.12 20.73
N LEU A 2 16.39 36.96 20.46
CA LEU A 2 15.77 35.63 20.61
C LEU A 2 16.80 34.67 21.24
N VAL A 3 17.52 35.19 22.23
CA VAL A 3 18.50 34.52 23.07
C VAL A 3 18.25 35.14 24.44
N ASP A 4 17.63 34.41 25.38
CA ASP A 4 17.71 34.62 26.84
C ASP A 4 16.63 33.90 27.69
N LEU A 5 15.82 33.00 27.13
CA LEU A 5 14.89 32.20 27.94
C LEU A 5 14.92 30.71 27.60
N LEU A 6 16.06 30.06 27.85
CA LEU A 6 16.14 28.62 28.10
C LEU A 6 17.40 28.38 28.94
N PRO A 7 17.29 28.10 30.26
CA PRO A 7 18.47 27.73 31.01
C PRO A 7 18.95 26.38 30.47
N ARG A 8 20.27 26.27 30.26
CA ARG A 8 20.98 25.01 30.00
C ARG A 8 20.53 23.96 31.01
N ALA A 9 19.60 23.10 30.61
CA ALA A 9 19.14 21.98 31.39
C ALA A 9 19.04 20.78 30.46
N CYS A 10 19.79 19.72 30.77
CA CYS A 10 19.41 18.39 30.33
C CYS A 10 17.93 18.21 30.63
N LEU A 11 17.10 18.05 29.61
CA LEU A 11 15.69 17.73 29.79
C LEU A 11 15.59 16.26 30.24
N LEU A 12 15.93 16.02 31.51
CA LEU A 12 15.35 14.92 32.25
C LEU A 12 13.85 15.20 32.30
N LEU A 13 13.04 14.29 31.76
CA LEU A 13 11.60 14.23 31.99
C LEU A 13 11.35 13.96 33.48
N ALA A 14 11.57 14.95 34.33
CA ALA A 14 10.96 15.03 35.63
C ALA A 14 9.59 15.67 35.42
N LEU A 15 8.58 14.82 35.19
CA LEU A 15 7.18 15.20 35.33
C LEU A 15 6.93 15.56 36.81
N PRO A 16 6.63 16.81 37.18
CA PRO A 16 5.92 17.05 38.41
C PRO A 16 4.48 16.63 38.16
N THR A 17 4.04 15.59 38.87
CA THR A 17 2.64 15.24 39.03
C THR A 17 1.91 16.38 39.77
N PHE A 18 1.55 17.43 39.05
CA PHE A 18 0.48 18.35 39.43
C PHE A 18 -0.41 18.47 38.20
N GLY A 19 -1.73 18.32 38.37
CA GLY A 19 -2.68 18.36 37.27
C GLY A 19 -2.63 19.69 36.53
N VAL A 20 -1.85 19.75 35.45
CA VAL A 20 -1.78 20.94 34.59
C VAL A 20 -2.98 20.89 33.66
N ALA A 21 -3.98 21.72 33.94
CA ALA A 21 -5.06 21.98 33.02
C ALA A 21 -4.48 22.54 31.71
N GLN A 22 -5.02 22.06 30.58
CA GLN A 22 -4.66 22.53 29.25
C GLN A 22 -4.91 24.05 29.14
N SER A 23 -3.87 24.83 28.87
CA SER A 23 -3.97 26.29 28.87
C SER A 23 -3.10 26.95 27.79
N LEU A 24 -3.44 28.20 27.50
CA LEU A 24 -2.68 29.16 26.70
C LEU A 24 -2.68 30.53 27.40
N VAL A 25 -1.75 31.39 27.03
CA VAL A 25 -1.61 32.76 27.55
C VAL A 25 -2.05 33.76 26.49
N VAL A 26 -3.10 34.53 26.78
CA VAL A 26 -3.62 35.62 25.93
C VAL A 26 -3.63 36.89 26.77
N ASP A 27 -3.01 37.97 26.28
CA ASP A 27 -2.88 39.25 27.00
C ASP A 27 -2.36 39.12 28.44
N GLY A 28 -1.44 38.17 28.67
CA GLY A 28 -0.86 37.87 29.98
C GLY A 28 -1.76 37.06 30.92
N GLN A 29 -2.95 36.64 30.48
CA GLN A 29 -3.87 35.80 31.25
C GLN A 29 -3.82 34.33 30.80
N VAL A 30 -3.75 33.42 31.77
CA VAL A 30 -3.86 31.98 31.53
C VAL A 30 -5.33 31.61 31.33
N ILE A 31 -5.69 31.18 30.13
CA ILE A 31 -7.05 30.74 29.79
C ILE A 31 -7.08 29.26 29.40
N PRO A 32 -8.22 28.56 29.56
CA PRO A 32 -8.34 27.17 29.14
C PRO A 32 -8.20 27.03 27.62
N ALA A 33 -7.39 26.07 27.17
CA ALA A 33 -7.31 25.70 25.76
C ALA A 33 -8.46 24.75 25.40
N ASN A 34 -9.30 25.17 24.46
CA ASN A 34 -10.45 24.42 23.95
C ASN A 34 -10.78 24.90 22.52
N GLU A 35 -11.84 24.34 21.93
CA GLU A 35 -12.26 24.57 20.55
C GLU A 35 -12.65 26.04 20.26
N ARG A 36 -12.93 26.84 21.31
CA ARG A 36 -13.24 28.27 21.18
C ARG A 36 -12.00 29.16 21.30
N THR A 37 -10.92 28.66 21.89
CA THR A 37 -9.73 29.45 22.22
C THR A 37 -8.49 29.04 21.42
N VAL A 38 -8.50 27.86 20.80
CA VAL A 38 -7.42 27.36 19.94
C VAL A 38 -8.03 26.98 18.59
N ALA A 39 -7.65 27.70 17.54
CA ALA A 39 -7.99 27.35 16.17
C ALA A 39 -7.13 26.16 15.69
N PRO A 40 -7.56 25.43 14.65
CA PRO A 40 -6.70 24.45 13.99
C PRO A 40 -5.38 25.09 13.55
N ALA A 41 -4.29 24.35 13.70
CA ALA A 41 -2.94 24.88 13.52
C ALA A 41 -2.52 24.87 12.05
N PHE A 42 -3.05 25.80 11.28
CA PHE A 42 -2.61 26.06 9.92
C PHE A 42 -2.69 27.54 9.59
N GLU A 43 -1.95 27.93 8.57
CA GLU A 43 -2.24 29.13 7.78
C GLU A 43 -2.58 28.71 6.35
N VAL A 44 -3.23 29.61 5.61
CA VAL A 44 -3.49 29.42 4.18
C VAL A 44 -2.33 30.05 3.43
N VAL A 45 -1.47 29.22 2.83
CA VAL A 45 -0.34 29.69 2.04
C VAL A 45 -0.78 30.03 0.62
N ASP A 46 -0.10 31.00 0.02
CA ASP A 46 -0.32 31.38 -1.37
C ASP A 46 0.06 30.21 -2.30
N PRO A 47 -0.83 29.72 -3.19
CA PRO A 47 -0.47 28.72 -4.20
C PRO A 47 0.72 29.12 -5.07
N ALA A 48 1.01 30.41 -5.24
CA ALA A 48 2.18 30.89 -5.97
C ALA A 48 3.52 30.69 -5.22
N SER A 49 3.48 30.29 -3.94
CA SER A 49 4.68 30.05 -3.12
C SER A 49 5.27 28.65 -3.28
N THR A 50 4.63 27.76 -4.03
CA THR A 50 5.12 26.40 -4.30
C THR A 50 5.77 26.28 -5.68
N ASN A 51 6.64 25.27 -5.84
CA ASN A 51 7.19 24.86 -7.12
C ASN A 51 6.24 23.94 -7.91
N ALA A 52 5.02 23.70 -7.41
CA ALA A 52 4.03 22.88 -8.10
C ALA A 52 3.54 23.56 -9.38
N THR A 53 3.64 22.85 -10.51
CA THR A 53 3.08 23.34 -11.77
C THR A 53 1.55 23.28 -11.77
N ALA A 54 0.97 22.22 -11.20
CA ALA A 54 -0.47 22.15 -10.97
C ALA A 54 -0.84 22.94 -9.69
N PRO A 55 -1.86 23.82 -9.72
CA PRO A 55 -2.34 24.51 -8.53
C PRO A 55 -2.60 23.58 -7.35
N LEU A 56 -2.24 24.03 -6.14
CA LEU A 56 -2.55 23.34 -4.90
C LEU A 56 -4.06 23.19 -4.71
N PHE A 57 -4.51 22.04 -4.20
CA PHE A 57 -5.87 21.87 -3.72
C PHE A 57 -6.10 22.70 -2.44
N ASP A 58 -7.37 22.97 -2.10
CA ASP A 58 -7.71 23.72 -0.89
C ASP A 58 -7.16 23.09 0.41
N GLY A 59 -7.11 21.76 0.46
CA GLY A 59 -6.49 21.04 1.57
C GLY A 59 -4.96 21.20 1.63
N GLU A 60 -4.32 21.41 0.49
CA GLU A 60 -2.87 21.58 0.35
C GLU A 60 -2.40 23.00 0.66
N THR A 61 -3.24 24.02 0.46
CA THR A 61 -2.91 25.41 0.87
C THR A 61 -2.92 25.58 2.39
N ARG A 62 -3.60 24.69 3.14
CA ARG A 62 -3.66 24.72 4.60
C ARG A 62 -2.46 24.00 5.18
N GLN A 63 -1.45 24.76 5.58
CA GLN A 63 -0.16 24.23 6.02
C GLN A 63 0.18 24.66 7.44
N PHE A 64 0.82 23.76 8.18
CA PHE A 64 1.50 24.06 9.42
C PHE A 64 2.90 24.60 9.08
N THR A 65 3.21 25.82 9.53
CA THR A 65 4.43 26.54 9.16
C THR A 65 5.20 27.03 10.38
N ASP A 66 6.42 27.54 10.18
CA ASP A 66 7.20 28.15 11.25
C ASP A 66 6.47 29.35 11.91
N ALA A 67 5.65 30.09 11.15
CA ALA A 67 4.85 31.20 11.67
C ALA A 67 3.73 30.71 12.59
N VAL A 68 3.04 29.63 12.20
CA VAL A 68 2.02 28.98 13.04
C VAL A 68 2.65 28.43 14.32
N LEU A 69 3.76 27.69 14.20
CA LEU A 69 4.49 27.16 15.35
C LEU A 69 4.94 28.28 16.30
N LYS A 70 5.46 29.39 15.75
CA LYS A 70 5.87 30.54 16.55
C LYS A 70 4.68 31.13 17.30
N ASN A 71 3.53 31.31 16.65
CA ASN A 71 2.32 31.84 17.29
C ASN A 71 1.87 30.95 18.47
N LEU A 72 1.78 29.64 18.28
CA LEU A 72 1.45 28.69 19.35
C LEU A 72 2.47 28.73 20.50
N THR A 73 3.75 28.93 20.18
CA THR A 73 4.82 29.07 21.17
C THR A 73 4.70 30.38 21.95
N ASP A 74 4.41 31.50 21.27
CA ASP A 74 4.20 32.81 21.89
C ASP A 74 2.98 32.79 22.84
N LEU A 75 1.93 32.05 22.47
CA LEU A 75 0.76 31.77 23.30
C LEU A 75 1.03 30.77 24.43
N GLN A 76 2.25 30.26 24.57
CA GLN A 76 2.64 29.25 25.56
C GLN A 76 1.69 28.04 25.60
N LEU A 77 1.16 27.64 24.45
CA LEU A 77 0.24 26.51 24.40
C LEU A 77 0.98 25.26 24.89
N THR A 78 0.33 24.52 25.79
CA THR A 78 0.89 23.31 26.40
C THR A 78 1.35 22.31 25.33
N ASN A 79 2.55 21.74 25.48
CA ASN A 79 3.13 20.71 24.61
C ASN A 79 3.39 21.11 23.14
N THR A 80 3.42 22.40 22.81
CA THR A 80 3.68 22.89 21.44
C THR A 80 4.99 22.36 20.85
N ILE A 81 6.03 22.16 21.66
CA ILE A 81 7.33 21.64 21.22
C ILE A 81 7.24 20.25 20.55
N LEU A 82 6.23 19.45 20.87
CA LEU A 82 6.03 18.13 20.26
C LEU A 82 5.71 18.22 18.76
N PHE A 83 5.25 19.38 18.28
CA PHE A 83 4.92 19.61 16.87
C PHE A 83 6.00 20.39 16.12
N ALA A 84 7.12 20.71 16.75
CA ALA A 84 8.17 21.53 16.15
C ALA A 84 8.93 20.81 15.03
N PHE A 85 9.38 21.59 14.04
CA PHE A 85 10.29 21.15 12.98
C PHE A 85 11.70 20.89 13.53
N PRO A 86 12.52 20.03 12.87
CA PRO A 86 13.85 19.68 13.37
C PRO A 86 14.80 20.86 13.55
N ASP A 87 14.70 21.90 12.70
CA ASP A 87 15.58 23.05 12.73
C ASP A 87 15.41 23.93 13.98
N VAL A 88 14.26 23.86 14.65
CA VAL A 88 14.02 24.51 15.95
C VAL A 88 14.96 23.97 17.02
N PHE A 89 15.19 22.65 17.04
CA PHE A 89 16.06 22.00 18.02
C PHE A 89 17.55 22.25 17.71
N ALA A 90 17.91 22.24 16.43
CA ALA A 90 19.27 22.56 15.98
C ALA A 90 19.68 24.00 16.37
N LYS A 91 18.78 24.98 16.20
CA LYS A 91 19.02 26.38 16.60
C LYS A 91 19.11 26.56 18.11
N ALA A 92 18.46 25.70 18.89
CA ALA A 92 18.47 25.75 20.35
C ALA A 92 19.66 25.01 20.99
N ASP A 93 20.54 24.38 20.20
CA ASP A 93 21.60 23.46 20.66
C ASP A 93 21.02 22.33 21.56
N VAL A 94 19.77 21.96 21.28
CA VAL A 94 19.06 20.89 21.97
C VAL A 94 19.19 19.64 21.12
N GLU A 95 20.02 18.69 21.56
CA GLU A 95 19.86 17.32 21.09
C GLU A 95 18.49 16.82 21.57
N LEU A 96 17.55 16.63 20.63
CA LEU A 96 16.43 15.73 20.85
C LEU A 96 16.99 14.31 21.00
N ARG A 97 17.55 14.02 22.18
CA ARG A 97 17.68 12.64 22.60
C ARG A 97 16.24 12.17 22.81
N PRO A 98 15.77 11.12 22.12
CA PRO A 98 14.52 10.53 22.52
C PRO A 98 14.62 10.28 24.03
N ALA A 99 13.59 10.69 24.75
CA ALA A 99 13.44 10.52 26.21
C ALA A 99 13.89 9.13 26.71
N ILE A 100 13.87 8.17 25.81
CA ILE A 100 14.32 6.81 25.96
C ILE A 100 15.36 6.61 24.86
N ASN A 101 16.61 6.37 25.23
CA ASN A 101 17.65 5.83 24.34
C ASN A 101 17.26 4.39 23.99
N SER A 102 16.15 4.25 23.27
CA SER A 102 15.42 3.03 23.03
C SER A 102 15.78 2.52 21.65
N THR A 103 16.17 1.25 21.59
CA THR A 103 16.23 0.52 20.33
C THR A 103 14.85 0.35 19.70
N CYS A 104 13.75 0.54 20.45
CA CYS A 104 12.38 0.37 20.00
C CYS A 104 11.59 1.68 19.86
N LYS A 105 10.62 1.69 18.95
CA LYS A 105 9.58 2.72 18.88
C LYS A 105 8.77 2.75 20.18
N THR A 106 8.39 3.95 20.60
CA THR A 106 7.47 4.14 21.73
C THR A 106 6.11 3.53 21.39
N PHE A 107 5.56 2.78 22.34
CA PHE A 107 4.36 1.98 22.18
C PHE A 107 3.21 2.53 23.03
N SER A 108 1.96 2.16 22.74
CA SER A 108 0.77 2.74 23.38
C SER A 108 0.68 2.53 24.89
N ASP A 109 1.38 1.52 25.40
CA ASP A 109 1.34 1.12 26.80
C ASP A 109 2.51 1.71 27.60
N ASP A 110 3.42 2.44 26.92
CA ASP A 110 4.49 3.18 27.56
C ASP A 110 3.91 4.40 28.28
N PHE A 111 3.91 4.35 29.63
CA PHE A 111 3.43 5.45 30.46
C PHE A 111 4.18 6.77 30.19
N VAL A 112 5.46 6.68 29.83
CA VAL A 112 6.30 7.82 29.44
C VAL A 112 6.58 7.75 27.95
N GLY A 113 6.30 8.85 27.23
CA GLY A 113 6.60 9.00 25.81
C GLY A 113 5.39 8.86 24.90
N PHE A 114 4.40 8.02 25.21
CA PHE A 114 3.18 7.96 24.42
C PHE A 114 2.24 9.14 24.75
N PRO A 115 1.50 9.72 23.77
CA PRO A 115 0.58 10.83 24.03
C PRO A 115 -0.48 10.55 25.12
N GLY A 116 -0.30 11.18 26.28
CA GLY A 116 -1.28 11.20 27.37
C GLY A 116 -2.58 11.97 27.03
N SER A 117 -3.50 12.09 27.98
CA SER A 117 -4.80 12.76 27.76
C SER A 117 -4.65 14.23 27.34
N VAL A 118 -3.79 15.01 28.02
CA VAL A 118 -3.54 16.42 27.71
C VAL A 118 -2.94 16.58 26.31
N THR A 119 -1.91 15.79 25.99
CA THR A 119 -1.28 15.82 24.65
C THR A 119 -2.27 15.46 23.55
N ARG A 120 -3.07 14.42 23.73
CA ARG A 120 -4.11 14.03 22.75
C ARG A 120 -5.16 15.11 22.56
N ARG A 121 -5.54 15.81 23.63
CA ARG A 121 -6.51 16.92 23.54
C ARG A 121 -5.93 18.12 22.79
N VAL A 122 -4.69 18.53 23.10
CA VAL A 122 -4.00 19.59 22.34
C VAL A 122 -3.89 19.17 20.88
N PHE A 123 -3.41 17.97 20.60
CA PHE A 123 -3.27 17.45 19.26
C PHE A 123 -4.60 17.49 18.50
N ASN A 124 -5.70 17.06 19.12
CA ASN A 124 -7.02 17.11 18.50
C ASN A 124 -7.48 18.55 18.18
N LEU A 125 -7.20 19.53 19.05
CA LEU A 125 -7.49 20.94 18.78
C LEU A 125 -6.70 21.44 17.57
N LEU A 126 -5.38 21.16 17.53
CA LEU A 126 -4.53 21.58 16.42
C LEU A 126 -4.94 20.92 15.09
N LEU A 127 -5.42 19.68 15.14
CA LEU A 127 -5.98 18.96 13.99
C LEU A 127 -7.39 19.44 13.58
N GLY A 128 -8.05 20.29 14.37
CA GLY A 128 -9.43 20.70 14.14
C GLY A 128 -10.46 19.58 14.33
N GLY A 129 -10.24 18.69 15.31
CA GLY A 129 -11.14 17.57 15.58
C GLY A 129 -10.82 16.29 14.79
N GLY A 130 -9.71 16.26 14.04
CA GLY A 130 -9.33 15.15 13.17
C GLY A 130 -8.74 13.92 13.87
N LEU A 131 -8.56 13.93 15.20
CA LEU A 131 -8.01 12.79 15.94
C LEU A 131 -9.07 11.71 16.19
N ILE A 132 -8.78 10.50 15.76
CA ILE A 132 -9.62 9.32 15.96
C ILE A 132 -8.92 8.40 16.96
N GLN A 133 -9.61 8.08 18.05
CA GLN A 133 -9.20 6.99 18.93
C GLN A 133 -9.68 5.68 18.31
N THR A 134 -8.77 4.76 18.08
CA THR A 134 -9.10 3.50 17.38
C THR A 134 -10.07 2.66 18.19
N THR A 135 -11.14 2.26 17.51
CA THR A 135 -12.08 1.21 17.91
C THR A 135 -12.11 0.22 16.73
N PRO A 136 -11.72 -1.05 16.90
CA PRO A 136 -11.67 -2.01 15.81
C PRO A 136 -13.02 -2.12 15.10
N PHE A 137 -12.98 -2.25 13.77
CA PHE A 137 -14.18 -2.28 12.94
C PHE A 137 -15.20 -3.34 13.38
N ALA A 138 -14.74 -4.55 13.72
CA ALA A 138 -15.59 -5.64 14.19
C ALA A 138 -15.93 -5.61 15.69
N SER A 139 -15.51 -4.58 16.45
CA SER A 139 -15.77 -4.53 17.89
C SER A 139 -17.25 -4.63 18.29
N PRO A 140 -18.25 -4.21 17.46
CA PRO A 140 -19.66 -4.46 17.76
C PRO A 140 -20.05 -5.94 17.91
N CYS A 141 -19.22 -6.87 17.44
CA CYS A 141 -19.42 -8.31 17.67
C CYS A 141 -19.02 -8.77 19.08
N PHE A 142 -18.43 -7.89 19.90
CA PHE A 142 -17.80 -8.23 21.17
C PHE A 142 -18.21 -7.24 22.27
N SER A 143 -18.01 -7.64 23.53
CA SER A 143 -18.30 -6.79 24.70
C SER A 143 -17.11 -5.91 25.13
N ASP A 144 -15.89 -6.20 24.66
CA ASP A 144 -14.64 -5.59 25.15
C ASP A 144 -14.58 -4.06 24.99
N PHE A 145 -15.27 -3.50 23.99
CA PHE A 145 -15.30 -2.07 23.68
C PHE A 145 -16.58 -1.36 24.13
N GLY A 146 -17.51 -2.09 24.77
CA GLY A 146 -18.77 -1.52 25.28
C GLY A 146 -19.73 -1.01 24.20
N ASN A 147 -19.54 -1.42 22.94
CA ASN A 147 -20.34 -0.99 21.79
C ASN A 147 -21.00 -2.17 21.05
N GLN A 148 -21.28 -3.26 21.77
CA GLN A 148 -21.88 -4.46 21.21
C GLN A 148 -23.22 -4.15 20.54
N ASP A 149 -23.39 -4.63 19.31
CA ASP A 149 -24.55 -4.35 18.47
C ASP A 149 -24.72 -5.53 17.49
N ALA A 150 -25.77 -6.33 17.72
CA ALA A 150 -25.99 -7.57 16.98
C ALA A 150 -26.27 -7.35 15.50
N ASP A 151 -26.99 -6.28 15.15
CA ASP A 151 -27.34 -5.95 13.76
C ASP A 151 -26.09 -5.50 13.00
N LYS A 152 -25.26 -4.64 13.62
CA LYS A 152 -23.96 -4.27 13.04
C LYS A 152 -23.04 -5.46 12.91
N CYS A 153 -22.98 -6.33 13.91
CA CYS A 153 -22.15 -7.53 13.84
C CYS A 153 -22.58 -8.44 12.68
N ALA A 154 -23.88 -8.66 12.50
CA ALA A 154 -24.41 -9.46 11.39
C ALA A 154 -24.09 -8.82 10.02
N HIS A 155 -24.22 -7.50 9.91
CA HIS A 155 -23.88 -6.76 8.69
C HIS A 155 -22.38 -6.86 8.37
N ILE A 156 -21.52 -6.61 9.36
CA ILE A 156 -20.06 -6.73 9.22
C ILE A 156 -19.69 -8.16 8.82
N SER A 157 -20.23 -9.17 9.52
CA SER A 157 -19.94 -10.58 9.23
C SER A 157 -20.29 -10.98 7.80
N THR A 158 -21.44 -10.52 7.29
CA THR A 158 -21.94 -10.89 5.96
C THR A 158 -21.10 -10.27 4.84
N ASN A 159 -20.57 -9.07 5.08
CA ASN A 159 -19.91 -8.26 4.07
C ASN A 159 -18.38 -8.20 4.21
N TRP A 160 -17.82 -8.77 5.28
CA TRP A 160 -16.38 -8.74 5.57
C TRP A 160 -15.49 -9.11 4.38
N HIS A 161 -15.84 -10.17 3.64
CA HIS A 161 -15.09 -10.58 2.45
C HIS A 161 -15.62 -10.00 1.15
N ASN A 162 -16.91 -9.65 1.10
CA ASN A 162 -17.62 -9.36 -0.15
C ASN A 162 -17.67 -7.87 -0.47
N ASP A 163 -17.45 -7.01 0.53
CA ASP A 163 -17.43 -5.56 0.39
C ASP A 163 -16.10 -5.01 0.94
N SER A 164 -15.09 -4.98 0.07
CA SER A 164 -13.78 -4.44 0.43
C SER A 164 -13.81 -2.92 0.72
N TYR A 165 -14.88 -2.21 0.36
CA TYR A 165 -15.04 -0.80 0.71
C TYR A 165 -15.28 -0.60 2.21
N MET A 166 -15.93 -1.54 2.90
CA MET A 166 -16.10 -1.46 4.36
C MET A 166 -14.77 -1.36 5.11
N HIS A 167 -13.74 -2.09 4.65
CA HIS A 167 -12.39 -1.97 5.20
C HIS A 167 -11.69 -0.67 4.77
N THR A 168 -11.96 -0.22 3.55
CA THR A 168 -11.39 0.99 2.96
C THR A 168 -11.84 2.25 3.69
N ASP A 169 -13.13 2.33 3.97
CA ASP A 169 -13.80 3.52 4.52
C ASP A 169 -13.68 3.60 6.06
N ASP A 170 -13.19 2.53 6.70
CA ASP A 170 -12.82 2.56 8.11
C ASP A 170 -11.39 3.12 8.30
N PRO A 171 -11.18 4.04 9.26
CA PRO A 171 -9.89 4.68 9.50
C PRO A 171 -8.76 3.73 9.96
N THR A 172 -9.08 2.49 10.36
CA THR A 172 -8.15 1.58 11.03
C THR A 172 -8.15 0.16 10.46
N SER A 173 -9.26 -0.28 9.89
CA SER A 173 -9.40 -1.60 9.29
C SER A 173 -8.42 -1.82 8.14
N VAL A 174 -7.95 -3.05 7.96
CA VAL A 174 -7.11 -3.45 6.82
C VAL A 174 -7.56 -4.80 6.32
N ASN A 175 -7.29 -5.10 5.05
CA ASN A 175 -7.69 -6.37 4.47
C ASN A 175 -6.69 -7.51 4.75
N ALA A 176 -5.42 -7.20 4.98
CA ALA A 176 -4.41 -8.20 5.38
C ALA A 176 -4.53 -8.56 6.87
N VAL A 177 -5.68 -9.11 7.26
CA VAL A 177 -6.08 -9.36 8.66
C VAL A 177 -5.21 -10.40 9.35
N LEU A 178 -4.61 -11.33 8.58
CA LEU A 178 -3.67 -12.32 9.10
C LEU A 178 -2.49 -11.63 9.81
N PHE A 179 -1.79 -10.74 9.10
CA PHE A 179 -0.59 -10.07 9.64
C PHE A 179 -0.93 -8.99 10.67
N GLN A 180 -2.15 -8.44 10.63
CA GLN A 180 -2.70 -7.60 11.71
C GLN A 180 -2.87 -8.40 13.02
N GLY A 181 -2.93 -9.73 12.97
CA GLY A 181 -3.02 -10.62 14.13
C GLY A 181 -4.42 -11.19 14.38
N MET A 182 -5.38 -10.93 13.48
CA MET A 182 -6.76 -11.42 13.56
C MET A 182 -7.45 -11.18 14.91
N THR A 183 -7.06 -10.12 15.62
CA THR A 183 -7.39 -9.90 17.03
C THR A 183 -8.82 -9.41 17.28
N CYS A 184 -9.55 -9.12 16.20
CA CYS A 184 -10.94 -8.68 16.23
C CYS A 184 -11.60 -8.99 14.88
N VAL A 185 -11.69 -10.29 14.56
CA VAL A 185 -12.43 -10.83 13.40
C VAL A 185 -13.76 -11.37 13.91
N PRO A 186 -14.92 -11.11 13.24
CA PRO A 186 -16.22 -11.60 13.71
C PRO A 186 -16.23 -13.10 14.06
N PRO A 187 -16.87 -13.54 15.16
CA PRO A 187 -16.89 -14.95 15.56
C PRO A 187 -17.47 -15.91 14.51
N SER A 188 -18.35 -15.42 13.64
CA SER A 188 -18.88 -16.18 12.49
C SER A 188 -17.81 -16.55 11.44
N LEU A 189 -16.74 -15.75 11.36
CA LEU A 189 -15.61 -15.91 10.43
C LEU A 189 -14.35 -16.44 11.13
N ASN A 190 -14.30 -16.36 12.45
CA ASN A 190 -13.27 -16.96 13.29
C ASN A 190 -13.91 -17.55 14.57
N PRO A 191 -14.45 -18.78 14.53
CA PRO A 191 -15.23 -19.37 15.63
C PRO A 191 -14.51 -19.48 16.98
N GLY A 192 -13.18 -19.42 17.01
CA GLY A 192 -12.39 -19.40 18.25
C GLY A 192 -12.29 -18.01 18.90
N GLN A 193 -12.67 -16.95 18.19
CA GLN A 193 -12.52 -15.57 18.66
C GLN A 193 -13.63 -15.22 19.66
N THR A 194 -13.25 -15.03 20.93
CA THR A 194 -14.18 -14.66 22.01
C THR A 194 -13.97 -13.24 22.53
N THR A 195 -12.83 -12.63 22.20
CA THR A 195 -12.48 -11.28 22.61
C THR A 195 -12.04 -10.44 21.42
N CYS A 196 -12.18 -9.12 21.54
CA CYS A 196 -11.67 -8.16 20.59
C CYS A 196 -10.60 -7.30 21.26
N THR A 197 -9.42 -7.21 20.64
CA THR A 197 -8.36 -6.28 21.06
C THR A 197 -7.85 -5.47 19.87
N LEU A 198 -7.10 -4.39 20.13
CA LEU A 198 -6.51 -3.58 19.07
C LEU A 198 -5.52 -4.37 18.21
N GLY A 199 -4.80 -5.34 18.76
CA GLY A 199 -3.82 -6.09 17.99
C GLY A 199 -2.85 -5.19 17.20
N GLY A 200 -2.67 -5.53 15.92
CA GLY A 200 -1.89 -4.75 14.96
C GLY A 200 -2.49 -3.41 14.55
N TYR A 201 -3.69 -3.03 15.02
CA TYR A 201 -4.25 -1.72 14.68
C TYR A 201 -3.45 -0.58 15.34
N PRO A 202 -3.26 0.55 14.65
CA PRO A 202 -2.69 1.76 15.26
C PRO A 202 -3.59 2.24 16.40
N LYS A 203 -3.01 2.83 17.45
CA LYS A 203 -3.76 3.30 18.64
C LYS A 203 -4.56 4.57 18.36
N LEU A 204 -4.01 5.43 17.49
CA LEU A 204 -4.59 6.69 17.08
C LEU A 204 -4.59 6.74 15.55
N SER A 205 -5.59 7.38 14.96
CA SER A 205 -5.66 7.65 13.52
C SER A 205 -5.99 9.13 13.30
N ILE A 206 -5.42 9.74 12.26
CA ILE A 206 -5.69 11.12 11.88
C ILE A 206 -6.49 11.09 10.59
N ARG A 207 -7.70 11.67 10.63
CA ARG A 207 -8.50 11.93 9.41
C ARG A 207 -7.85 13.09 8.65
N ALA A 208 -6.99 12.76 7.68
CA ALA A 208 -6.24 13.76 6.95
C ALA A 208 -7.06 14.30 5.77
N THR A 209 -7.32 15.60 5.80
CA THR A 209 -7.97 16.39 4.74
C THR A 209 -7.15 17.61 4.36
N THR A 210 -6.07 17.89 5.11
CA THR A 210 -5.18 19.03 4.90
C THR A 210 -3.73 18.62 5.08
N VAL A 211 -2.82 19.36 4.45
CA VAL A 211 -1.36 19.18 4.62
C VAL A 211 -0.95 19.43 6.08
N ALA A 212 -1.51 20.45 6.74
CA ALA A 212 -1.23 20.75 8.15
C ALA A 212 -1.47 19.55 9.07
N GLN A 213 -2.56 18.80 8.87
CA GLN A 213 -2.85 17.60 9.68
C GLN A 213 -1.79 16.51 9.50
N VAL A 214 -1.29 16.32 8.27
CA VAL A 214 -0.19 15.39 7.96
C VAL A 214 1.11 15.85 8.64
N GLN A 215 1.45 17.14 8.53
CA GLN A 215 2.65 17.74 9.13
C GLN A 215 2.65 17.62 10.65
N LEU A 216 1.53 17.93 11.31
CA LEU A 216 1.39 17.79 12.77
C LEU A 216 1.58 16.33 13.23
N ALA A 217 1.03 15.36 12.49
CA ALA A 217 1.18 13.93 12.80
C ALA A 217 2.63 13.45 12.62
N ILE A 218 3.30 13.85 11.52
CA ILE A 218 4.72 13.56 11.28
C ILE A 218 5.59 14.14 12.40
N ASN A 219 5.39 15.41 12.75
CA ASN A 219 6.19 16.07 13.77
C ASN A 219 5.98 15.42 15.14
N LEU A 220 4.73 15.11 15.51
CA LEU A 220 4.42 14.39 16.75
C LEU A 220 5.10 13.02 16.80
N ALA A 221 4.96 12.22 15.72
CA ALA A 221 5.52 10.88 15.67
C ALA A 221 7.05 10.88 15.72
N ARG A 222 7.70 11.78 14.98
CA ARG A 222 9.17 11.96 15.02
C ARG A 222 9.63 12.37 16.41
N ASN A 223 9.03 13.40 16.98
CA ASN A 223 9.51 14.00 18.23
C ASN A 223 9.23 13.12 19.46
N LEU A 224 8.29 12.19 19.38
CA LEU A 224 8.00 11.19 20.41
C LEU A 224 8.50 9.77 20.06
N ASN A 225 9.23 9.60 18.95
CA ASN A 225 9.67 8.29 18.45
C ASN A 225 8.54 7.25 18.36
N LEU A 226 7.34 7.69 17.95
CA LEU A 226 6.19 6.81 17.74
C LEU A 226 6.38 6.04 16.43
N ARG A 227 5.79 4.85 16.37
CA ARG A 227 5.59 4.15 15.09
C ARG A 227 4.56 4.92 14.26
N LEU A 228 4.99 5.51 13.16
CA LEU A 228 4.10 6.17 12.20
C LEU A 228 3.60 5.16 11.16
N VAL A 229 2.29 5.10 10.96
CA VAL A 229 1.62 4.27 9.95
C VAL A 229 0.96 5.19 8.94
N ILE A 230 0.99 4.82 7.66
CA ILE A 230 0.31 5.55 6.60
C ILE A 230 -0.71 4.61 5.98
N LYS A 231 -1.98 4.97 6.05
CA LYS A 231 -3.09 4.21 5.46
C LYS A 231 -3.83 5.08 4.46
N ASN A 232 -3.92 4.59 3.23
CA ASN A 232 -4.94 5.05 2.29
C ASN A 232 -6.17 4.15 2.45
N THR A 233 -6.23 3.06 1.69
CA THR A 233 -7.35 2.10 1.72
C THR A 233 -7.18 1.01 2.77
N GLY A 234 -5.95 0.56 3.04
CA GLY A 234 -5.73 -0.64 3.86
C GLY A 234 -5.74 -1.96 3.06
N HIS A 235 -5.69 -1.85 1.73
CA HIS A 235 -5.70 -2.98 0.79
C HIS A 235 -4.40 -3.82 0.78
N ASP A 236 -3.29 -3.24 1.25
CA ASP A 236 -1.95 -3.80 1.14
C ASP A 236 -1.82 -5.25 1.64
N PHE A 237 -1.42 -6.16 0.74
CA PHE A 237 -1.32 -7.59 0.99
C PHE A 237 -0.27 -7.97 2.05
N ALA A 238 0.74 -7.12 2.26
CA ALA A 238 1.79 -7.31 3.26
C ALA A 238 1.56 -6.46 4.52
N ALA A 239 0.32 -5.97 4.74
CA ALA A 239 -0.07 -5.18 5.90
C ALA A 239 0.84 -3.97 6.20
N LYS A 240 1.46 -3.36 5.17
CA LYS A 240 2.35 -2.20 5.29
C LYS A 240 1.64 -0.93 5.81
N SER A 241 0.31 -0.94 5.81
CA SER A 241 -0.55 0.16 6.26
C SER A 241 -1.17 -0.07 7.64
N THR A 242 -0.59 -0.95 8.46
CA THR A 242 -1.00 -1.16 9.86
C THR A 242 0.21 -1.25 10.79
N GLY A 243 -0.03 -1.24 12.10
CA GLY A 243 1.04 -1.33 13.08
C GLY A 243 0.63 -1.03 14.51
N ALA A 244 0.84 -2.00 15.40
CA ALA A 244 0.48 -1.89 16.81
C ALA A 244 1.16 -0.72 17.51
N GLY A 245 0.42 -0.12 18.45
CA GLY A 245 0.90 0.95 19.32
C GLY A 245 1.26 2.25 18.58
N GLY A 246 1.01 2.33 17.26
CA GLY A 246 1.38 3.46 16.42
C GLY A 246 0.33 4.55 16.30
N VAL A 247 0.67 5.55 15.49
CA VAL A 247 -0.21 6.63 15.03
C VAL A 247 -0.36 6.52 13.53
N SER A 248 -1.59 6.48 13.02
CA SER A 248 -1.88 6.36 11.59
C SER A 248 -2.29 7.69 10.97
N ILE A 249 -1.79 7.99 9.78
CA ILE A 249 -2.30 9.05 8.93
C ILE A 249 -3.22 8.41 7.89
N TRP A 250 -4.51 8.73 7.95
CA TRP A 250 -5.52 8.20 7.04
C TRP A 250 -5.78 9.19 5.90
N THR A 251 -5.10 8.96 4.76
CA THR A 251 -5.11 9.86 3.59
C THR A 251 -6.33 9.69 2.68
N HIS A 252 -7.17 8.68 2.94
CA HIS A 252 -8.36 8.35 2.16
C HIS A 252 -9.29 9.53 1.88
N ASN A 253 -9.34 10.52 2.77
CA ASN A 253 -10.26 11.66 2.65
C ASN A 253 -9.75 12.78 1.72
N MET A 254 -8.55 12.63 1.13
CA MET A 254 -8.01 13.56 0.13
C MET A 254 -8.53 13.16 -1.26
N LYS A 255 -9.77 13.55 -1.57
CA LYS A 255 -10.55 13.05 -2.72
C LYS A 255 -10.64 14.02 -3.91
N ASP A 256 -9.92 15.14 -3.89
CA ASP A 256 -9.97 16.14 -4.97
C ASP A 256 -9.42 15.58 -6.30
N ILE A 257 -10.08 15.95 -7.40
CA ILE A 257 -9.71 15.54 -8.77
C ILE A 257 -9.83 16.77 -9.68
N ASN A 258 -8.75 17.11 -10.37
CA ASN A 258 -8.74 18.15 -11.41
C ASN A 258 -8.19 17.61 -12.72
N PHE A 259 -8.85 17.93 -13.83
CA PHE A 259 -8.38 17.68 -15.18
C PHE A 259 -7.69 18.93 -15.76
N TYR A 260 -6.59 18.71 -16.47
CA TYR A 260 -5.85 19.72 -17.22
C TYR A 260 -5.72 19.23 -18.66
N GLU A 261 -6.35 19.90 -19.62
CA GLU A 261 -6.24 19.56 -21.04
C GLU A 261 -4.82 19.82 -21.57
N ASN A 262 -4.20 20.91 -21.12
CA ASN A 262 -2.86 21.34 -21.49
C ASN A 262 -2.00 21.49 -20.23
N TYR A 263 -1.29 20.43 -19.86
CA TYR A 263 -0.37 20.41 -18.73
C TYR A 263 1.07 20.29 -19.20
N GLU A 264 1.97 21.07 -18.60
CA GLU A 264 3.39 21.10 -18.92
C GLU A 264 4.21 20.81 -17.66
N GLU A 265 5.02 19.76 -17.66
CA GLU A 265 5.96 19.46 -16.56
C GLU A 265 7.21 18.78 -17.12
N GLY A 266 8.37 19.39 -16.91
CA GLY A 266 9.62 18.93 -17.48
C GLY A 266 9.54 18.82 -19.01
N SER A 267 9.66 17.60 -19.52
CA SER A 267 9.56 17.30 -20.96
C SER A 267 8.14 16.95 -21.44
N TYR A 268 7.18 16.82 -20.53
CA TYR A 268 5.82 16.44 -20.85
C TYR A 268 4.96 17.65 -21.21
N ILE A 269 4.21 17.54 -22.31
CA ILE A 269 3.15 18.46 -22.71
C ILE A 269 1.95 17.61 -23.14
N GLY A 270 0.81 17.80 -22.48
CA GLY A 270 -0.42 17.08 -22.84
C GLY A 270 -1.44 17.01 -21.70
N PRO A 271 -2.51 16.23 -21.86
CA PRO A 271 -3.58 16.15 -20.88
C PRO A 271 -3.13 15.41 -19.61
N ALA A 272 -3.58 15.84 -18.45
CA ALA A 272 -3.21 15.25 -17.17
C ALA A 272 -4.34 15.38 -16.13
N PHE A 273 -4.31 14.51 -15.13
CA PHE A 273 -5.15 14.63 -13.94
C PHE A 273 -4.28 14.88 -12.71
N LYS A 274 -4.66 15.85 -11.88
CA LYS A 274 -4.22 15.93 -10.50
C LYS A 274 -5.23 15.19 -9.63
N LEU A 275 -4.75 14.25 -8.82
CA LEU A 275 -5.54 13.35 -7.99
C LEU A 275 -5.06 13.46 -6.54
N GLY A 276 -5.98 13.71 -5.61
CA GLY A 276 -5.69 13.62 -4.18
C GLY A 276 -5.30 12.19 -3.77
N ALA A 277 -4.51 12.06 -2.71
CA ALA A 277 -3.94 10.77 -2.29
C ALA A 277 -4.99 9.71 -1.89
N GLY A 278 -6.22 10.14 -1.59
CA GLY A 278 -7.33 9.27 -1.25
C GLY A 278 -8.13 8.78 -2.46
N VAL A 279 -7.92 9.36 -3.65
CA VAL A 279 -8.62 8.98 -4.87
C VAL A 279 -8.29 7.53 -5.22
N GLN A 280 -9.34 6.73 -5.37
CA GLN A 280 -9.28 5.33 -5.76
C GLN A 280 -9.40 5.19 -7.28
N VAL A 281 -8.97 4.03 -7.79
CA VAL A 281 -8.87 3.82 -9.23
C VAL A 281 -10.21 3.97 -9.96
N TYR A 282 -11.32 3.52 -9.35
CA TYR A 282 -12.65 3.63 -9.97
C TYR A 282 -13.11 5.09 -10.10
N GLU A 283 -12.85 5.93 -9.09
CA GLU A 283 -13.14 7.37 -9.10
C GLU A 283 -12.31 8.07 -10.20
N ALA A 284 -11.03 7.71 -10.30
CA ALA A 284 -10.12 8.29 -11.27
C ALA A 284 -10.48 7.85 -12.71
N TYR A 285 -10.88 6.59 -12.92
CA TYR A 285 -11.31 6.10 -14.22
C TYR A 285 -12.66 6.70 -14.66
N GLU A 286 -13.61 6.86 -13.73
CA GLU A 286 -14.88 7.53 -14.00
C GLU A 286 -14.64 8.99 -14.40
N ALA A 287 -13.75 9.70 -13.69
CA ALA A 287 -13.37 11.06 -14.02
C ALA A 287 -12.71 11.16 -15.41
N ALA A 288 -11.77 10.26 -15.73
CA ALA A 288 -11.14 10.21 -17.04
C ALA A 288 -12.13 9.92 -18.17
N HIS A 289 -13.09 9.02 -17.95
CA HIS A 289 -14.14 8.70 -18.91
C HIS A 289 -15.02 9.91 -19.24
N LYS A 290 -15.39 10.72 -18.24
CA LYS A 290 -16.17 11.96 -18.43
C LYS A 290 -15.46 12.98 -19.33
N GLU A 291 -14.13 13.03 -19.25
CA GLU A 291 -13.29 13.92 -20.07
C GLU A 291 -12.90 13.30 -21.43
N GLY A 292 -13.43 12.11 -21.77
CA GLY A 292 -13.15 11.45 -23.05
C GLY A 292 -11.69 10.98 -23.20
N VAL A 293 -11.02 10.70 -22.08
CA VAL A 293 -9.63 10.25 -22.02
C VAL A 293 -9.51 8.97 -21.20
N THR A 294 -8.31 8.42 -21.12
CA THR A 294 -7.99 7.22 -20.32
C THR A 294 -6.77 7.52 -19.47
N ILE A 295 -6.74 6.99 -18.25
CA ILE A 295 -5.56 7.04 -17.38
C ILE A 295 -5.13 5.62 -17.04
N VAL A 296 -3.85 5.45 -16.71
CA VAL A 296 -3.32 4.16 -16.23
C VAL A 296 -3.44 4.13 -14.72
N GLY A 297 -4.21 3.19 -14.17
CA GLY A 297 -4.25 2.89 -12.73
C GLY A 297 -3.06 2.01 -12.31
N GLY A 298 -2.80 1.90 -11.00
CA GLY A 298 -1.68 1.13 -10.46
C GLY A 298 -0.30 1.74 -10.78
N GLN A 299 0.31 2.43 -9.81
CA GLN A 299 1.52 3.27 -9.94
C GLN A 299 1.45 4.43 -10.96
N GLY A 300 0.56 4.39 -11.95
CA GLY A 300 0.27 5.47 -12.89
C GLY A 300 1.46 5.92 -13.74
N ARG A 301 1.20 6.86 -14.67
CA ARG A 301 2.28 7.58 -15.38
C ARG A 301 2.44 8.95 -14.72
N VAL A 302 3.08 8.95 -13.55
CA VAL A 302 3.19 10.14 -12.68
C VAL A 302 4.16 11.17 -13.25
N LEU A 303 3.76 12.44 -13.18
CA LEU A 303 4.49 13.64 -13.60
C LEU A 303 5.04 14.44 -12.41
N SER A 304 4.26 14.53 -11.33
CA SER A 304 4.67 15.16 -10.08
C SER A 304 3.87 14.60 -8.90
N MET A 305 4.37 14.82 -7.68
CA MET A 305 3.69 14.47 -6.43
C MET A 305 3.89 15.57 -5.40
N GLU A 306 2.86 15.84 -4.60
CA GLU A 306 2.94 16.72 -3.44
C GLU A 306 3.12 15.88 -2.17
N VAL A 307 4.16 16.16 -1.39
CA VAL A 307 4.67 15.23 -0.36
C VAL A 307 5.01 15.96 0.92
N VAL A 308 4.65 15.38 2.07
CA VAL A 308 5.19 15.80 3.37
C VAL A 308 6.35 14.88 3.76
N THR A 309 7.55 15.44 3.91
CA THR A 309 8.81 14.72 4.21
C THR A 309 8.97 14.41 5.69
N ALA A 310 9.98 13.60 6.05
CA ALA A 310 10.21 13.15 7.43
C ALA A 310 10.51 14.29 8.43
N ASP A 311 11.02 15.41 7.93
CA ASP A 311 11.21 16.65 8.69
C ASP A 311 9.92 17.49 8.84
N GLY A 312 8.81 17.05 8.25
CA GLY A 312 7.49 17.69 8.32
C GLY A 312 7.28 18.78 7.28
N ARG A 313 8.20 18.99 6.32
CA ARG A 313 8.07 20.00 5.28
C ARG A 313 7.20 19.50 4.12
N PHE A 314 6.40 20.39 3.54
CA PHE A 314 5.59 20.11 2.36
C PHE A 314 6.36 20.53 1.11
N VAL A 315 6.54 19.61 0.18
CA VAL A 315 7.38 19.81 -1.02
C VAL A 315 6.76 19.18 -2.25
N THR A 316 7.04 19.77 -3.41
CA THR A 316 6.75 19.19 -4.72
C THR A 316 7.92 18.32 -5.19
N ALA A 317 7.62 17.08 -5.58
CA ALA A 317 8.54 16.15 -6.21
C ALA A 317 8.17 15.94 -7.70
N SER A 318 9.03 16.37 -8.61
CA SER A 318 8.92 16.23 -10.07
C SER A 318 10.31 16.03 -10.70
N GLU A 319 10.39 16.00 -12.03
CA GLU A 319 11.69 15.96 -12.73
C GLU A 319 12.54 17.22 -12.50
N THR A 320 11.90 18.34 -12.16
CA THR A 320 12.54 19.66 -12.02
C THR A 320 12.62 20.16 -10.57
N SER A 321 11.81 19.60 -9.66
CA SER A 321 11.79 19.93 -8.24
C SER A 321 11.95 18.66 -7.39
N ASN A 322 12.95 18.58 -6.51
CA ASN A 322 13.25 17.40 -5.70
C ASN A 322 13.34 16.07 -6.51
N PRO A 323 14.16 16.00 -7.58
CA PRO A 323 14.17 14.87 -8.51
C PRO A 323 14.60 13.54 -7.88
N ASP A 324 15.46 13.56 -6.86
CA ASP A 324 15.84 12.36 -6.10
C ASP A 324 14.64 11.73 -5.38
N LEU A 325 13.82 12.57 -4.72
CA LEU A 325 12.59 12.14 -4.05
C LEU A 325 11.57 11.64 -5.07
N PHE A 326 11.42 12.35 -6.19
CA PHE A 326 10.54 11.95 -7.28
C PHE A 326 10.94 10.59 -7.90
N TRP A 327 12.24 10.38 -8.09
CA TRP A 327 12.78 9.09 -8.55
C TRP A 327 12.43 7.96 -7.58
N ALA A 328 12.64 8.18 -6.28
CA ALA A 328 12.38 7.18 -5.24
C ALA A 328 10.88 6.86 -5.11
N LEU A 329 10.00 7.85 -5.18
CA LEU A 329 8.54 7.64 -5.08
C LEU A 329 7.97 6.84 -6.27
N ARG A 330 8.63 6.87 -7.44
CA ARG A 330 8.23 6.10 -8.63
C ARG A 330 8.87 4.70 -8.63
N GLY A 331 8.36 3.82 -7.79
CA GLY A 331 8.74 2.40 -7.73
C GLY A 331 9.49 1.97 -6.47
N GLY A 332 9.93 2.90 -5.61
CA GLY A 332 10.64 2.60 -4.36
C GLY A 332 9.77 2.06 -3.23
N GLY A 333 8.46 1.92 -3.44
CA GLY A 333 7.52 1.41 -2.45
C GLY A 333 6.94 2.50 -1.53
N GLY A 334 5.68 2.31 -1.13
CA GLY A 334 4.96 3.21 -0.23
C GLY A 334 5.56 3.26 1.19
N SER A 335 5.11 4.22 1.99
CA SER A 335 5.45 4.34 3.43
C SER A 335 6.95 4.42 3.75
N THR A 336 7.76 4.97 2.84
CA THR A 336 9.23 4.95 2.93
C THR A 336 9.88 6.33 2.92
N TYR A 337 9.45 7.22 2.01
CA TYR A 337 10.14 8.47 1.71
C TYR A 337 9.37 9.74 2.11
N GLY A 338 8.08 9.61 2.41
CA GLY A 338 7.19 10.74 2.71
C GLY A 338 5.72 10.32 2.66
N VAL A 339 4.84 11.25 3.04
CA VAL A 339 3.38 11.10 2.89
C VAL A 339 2.95 11.87 1.66
N VAL A 340 2.56 11.16 0.60
CA VAL A 340 1.97 11.76 -0.61
C VAL A 340 0.57 12.28 -0.27
N THR A 341 0.26 13.50 -0.71
CA THR A 341 -1.03 14.17 -0.52
C THR A 341 -1.80 14.35 -1.83
N SER A 342 -1.09 14.46 -2.95
CA SER A 342 -1.64 14.32 -4.30
C SER A 342 -0.56 13.92 -5.30
N MET A 343 -1.01 13.55 -6.50
CA MET A 343 -0.13 13.26 -7.65
C MET A 343 -0.76 13.78 -8.94
N VAL A 344 0.08 14.16 -9.90
CA VAL A 344 -0.34 14.45 -11.27
C VAL A 344 0.03 13.27 -12.17
N VAL A 345 -0.93 12.74 -12.92
CA VAL A 345 -0.75 11.59 -13.84
C VAL A 345 -1.09 11.96 -15.28
N LYS A 346 -0.36 11.38 -16.24
CA LYS A 346 -0.67 11.52 -17.67
C LYS A 346 -2.05 10.95 -17.97
N ALA A 347 -2.81 11.66 -18.81
CA ALA A 347 -3.97 11.14 -19.50
C ALA A 347 -3.60 10.78 -20.95
N PHE A 348 -4.34 9.82 -21.50
CA PHE A 348 -4.15 9.27 -22.84
C PHE A 348 -5.46 9.41 -23.62
N PRO A 349 -5.40 9.41 -24.97
CA PRO A 349 -6.61 9.33 -25.77
C PRO A 349 -7.49 8.16 -25.34
N LYS A 350 -8.82 8.35 -25.38
CA LYS A 350 -9.79 7.26 -25.21
C LYS A 350 -9.43 6.09 -26.13
N MET A 351 -9.40 4.89 -25.57
CA MET A 351 -9.08 3.66 -26.29
C MET A 351 -10.26 2.68 -26.23
N PRO A 352 -10.72 2.12 -27.37
CA PRO A 352 -11.62 0.98 -27.36
C PRO A 352 -10.88 -0.26 -26.85
N VAL A 353 -11.63 -1.23 -26.36
CA VAL A 353 -11.08 -2.50 -25.85
C VAL A 353 -11.95 -3.65 -26.32
N THR A 354 -11.31 -4.73 -26.77
CA THR A 354 -11.96 -6.03 -26.91
C THR A 354 -11.52 -6.94 -25.77
N THR A 355 -12.44 -7.70 -25.19
CA THR A 355 -12.13 -8.72 -24.20
C THR A 355 -12.48 -10.12 -24.71
N LEU A 356 -11.75 -11.13 -24.23
CA LEU A 356 -12.05 -12.54 -24.41
C LEU A 356 -12.09 -13.24 -23.05
N THR A 357 -13.16 -13.98 -22.78
CA THR A 357 -13.27 -14.86 -21.61
C THR A 357 -13.58 -16.28 -22.03
N PHE A 358 -13.04 -17.26 -21.32
CA PHE A 358 -13.31 -18.69 -21.48
C PHE A 358 -12.84 -19.44 -20.24
N SER A 359 -13.32 -20.65 -20.05
CA SER A 359 -12.85 -21.56 -19.01
C SER A 359 -12.88 -23.00 -19.50
N PHE A 360 -12.07 -23.83 -18.86
CA PHE A 360 -12.14 -25.29 -19.02
C PHE A 360 -11.68 -25.97 -17.74
N SER A 361 -12.15 -27.18 -17.51
CA SER A 361 -11.84 -27.95 -16.31
C SER A 361 -11.65 -29.43 -16.63
N THR A 362 -10.99 -30.14 -15.72
CA THR A 362 -11.08 -31.60 -15.71
C THR A 362 -12.53 -32.02 -15.49
N SER A 363 -12.91 -33.13 -16.11
CA SER A 363 -14.26 -33.70 -16.00
C SER A 363 -14.22 -35.19 -16.38
N GLN A 364 -15.38 -35.84 -16.47
CA GLN A 364 -15.47 -37.19 -17.03
C GLN A 364 -14.98 -37.27 -18.50
N ASN A 365 -15.05 -36.15 -19.24
CA ASN A 365 -14.70 -36.09 -20.66
C ASN A 365 -13.36 -35.38 -20.93
N VAL A 366 -12.77 -34.74 -19.92
CA VAL A 366 -11.50 -34.00 -20.04
C VAL A 366 -10.54 -34.54 -18.98
N THR A 367 -9.52 -35.28 -19.42
CA THR A 367 -8.50 -35.84 -18.55
C THR A 367 -7.57 -34.76 -17.99
N VAL A 368 -6.83 -35.11 -16.94
CA VAL A 368 -5.78 -34.25 -16.37
C VAL A 368 -4.72 -33.90 -17.42
N ASP A 369 -4.34 -34.84 -18.28
CA ASP A 369 -3.35 -34.59 -19.35
C ASP A 369 -3.89 -33.65 -20.42
N GLN A 370 -5.18 -33.78 -20.80
CA GLN A 370 -5.82 -32.84 -21.72
C GLN A 370 -5.85 -31.43 -21.09
N PHE A 371 -6.27 -31.32 -19.83
CA PHE A 371 -6.32 -30.06 -19.09
C PHE A 371 -4.95 -29.36 -19.08
N TRP A 372 -3.90 -30.05 -18.62
CA TRP A 372 -2.56 -29.47 -18.56
C TRP A 372 -1.99 -29.22 -19.96
N GLY A 373 -2.33 -30.04 -20.95
CA GLY A 373 -2.04 -29.76 -22.36
C GLY A 373 -2.66 -28.44 -22.84
N GLY A 374 -3.88 -28.12 -22.41
CA GLY A 374 -4.54 -26.86 -22.73
C GLY A 374 -3.86 -25.66 -22.09
N VAL A 375 -3.54 -25.75 -20.79
CA VAL A 375 -2.78 -24.71 -20.09
C VAL A 375 -1.40 -24.50 -20.72
N ARG A 376 -0.69 -25.60 -21.07
CA ARG A 376 0.63 -25.56 -21.72
C ARG A 376 0.56 -24.86 -23.08
N THR A 377 -0.51 -25.10 -23.84
CA THR A 377 -0.76 -24.47 -25.15
C THR A 377 -0.96 -22.97 -25.00
N TYR A 378 -1.73 -22.55 -23.99
CA TYR A 378 -1.89 -21.12 -23.67
C TYR A 378 -0.54 -20.48 -23.29
N PHE A 379 0.24 -21.11 -22.41
CA PHE A 379 1.58 -20.64 -22.04
C PHE A 379 2.49 -20.50 -23.27
N GLY A 380 2.42 -21.42 -24.23
CA GLY A 380 3.21 -21.37 -25.45
C GLY A 380 3.03 -20.10 -26.30
N GLY A 381 1.90 -19.41 -26.17
CA GLY A 381 1.63 -18.20 -26.95
C GLY A 381 1.99 -16.87 -26.28
N PHE A 382 2.51 -16.87 -25.03
CA PHE A 382 2.68 -15.62 -24.26
C PHE A 382 3.54 -14.58 -24.96
N ILE A 383 4.59 -15.00 -25.68
CA ILE A 383 5.40 -14.08 -26.48
C ILE A 383 4.55 -13.38 -27.54
N SER A 384 3.79 -14.13 -28.32
CA SER A 384 2.90 -13.58 -29.36
C SER A 384 1.83 -12.66 -28.77
N TYR A 385 1.26 -13.00 -27.62
CA TYR A 385 0.19 -12.23 -26.98
C TYR A 385 0.72 -10.90 -26.42
N THR A 386 1.88 -10.95 -25.75
CA THR A 386 2.54 -9.75 -25.21
C THR A 386 3.07 -8.84 -26.32
N ASP A 387 3.61 -9.39 -27.41
CA ASP A 387 4.03 -8.60 -28.59
C ASP A 387 2.85 -7.93 -29.31
N ALA A 388 1.66 -8.53 -29.23
CA ALA A 388 0.42 -7.94 -29.73
C ALA A 388 -0.14 -6.84 -28.80
N GLY A 389 0.53 -6.55 -27.67
CA GLY A 389 0.15 -5.52 -26.72
C GLY A 389 -1.06 -5.88 -25.84
N THR A 390 -1.40 -7.17 -25.74
CA THR A 390 -2.51 -7.63 -24.89
C THR A 390 -2.06 -7.92 -23.46
N TYR A 391 -3.05 -8.01 -22.58
CA TYR A 391 -2.92 -8.35 -21.18
C TYR A 391 -3.93 -9.44 -20.83
N SER A 392 -3.67 -10.25 -19.82
CA SER A 392 -4.70 -11.15 -19.26
C SER A 392 -4.75 -11.10 -17.74
N TYR A 393 -5.90 -11.45 -17.20
CA TYR A 393 -6.06 -11.99 -15.85
C TYR A 393 -6.60 -13.41 -15.97
N PHE A 394 -5.86 -14.42 -15.48
CA PHE A 394 -6.33 -15.81 -15.45
C PHE A 394 -6.06 -16.46 -14.09
N SER A 395 -6.78 -17.53 -13.79
CA SER A 395 -6.51 -18.37 -12.64
C SER A 395 -6.47 -19.86 -12.98
N ILE A 396 -5.65 -20.59 -12.21
CA ILE A 396 -5.51 -22.05 -12.26
C ILE A 396 -5.62 -22.57 -10.83
N GLY A 397 -6.48 -23.54 -10.57
CA GLY A 397 -6.61 -24.10 -9.23
C GLY A 397 -7.60 -25.24 -9.14
N GLY A 398 -7.77 -25.78 -7.93
CA GLY A 398 -8.75 -26.80 -7.63
C GLY A 398 -10.13 -26.22 -7.29
N MET A 399 -11.20 -26.79 -7.84
CA MET A 399 -12.58 -26.52 -7.46
C MET A 399 -13.40 -27.80 -7.49
N GLY A 400 -14.00 -28.19 -6.36
CA GLY A 400 -14.86 -29.38 -6.27
C GLY A 400 -14.17 -30.69 -6.70
N GLY A 401 -12.85 -30.80 -6.46
CA GLY A 401 -12.04 -31.96 -6.87
C GLY A 401 -11.57 -31.93 -8.34
N ASN A 402 -11.93 -30.90 -9.11
CA ASN A 402 -11.47 -30.71 -10.49
C ASN A 402 -10.39 -29.63 -10.57
N SER A 403 -9.47 -29.74 -11.52
CA SER A 403 -8.60 -28.62 -11.91
C SER A 403 -9.36 -27.71 -12.86
N VAL A 404 -9.28 -26.40 -12.64
CA VAL A 404 -10.00 -25.38 -13.41
C VAL A 404 -9.02 -24.33 -13.91
N PHE A 405 -9.17 -23.95 -15.17
CA PHE A 405 -8.56 -22.78 -15.78
C PHE A 405 -9.67 -21.77 -16.10
N ALA A 406 -9.49 -20.52 -15.71
CA ALA A 406 -10.43 -19.44 -16.03
C ALA A 406 -9.71 -18.20 -16.55
N MET A 407 -10.11 -17.73 -17.73
CA MET A 407 -9.67 -16.46 -18.32
C MET A 407 -10.69 -15.35 -18.00
N LYS A 408 -10.30 -14.36 -17.20
CA LYS A 408 -11.20 -13.33 -16.64
C LYS A 408 -10.54 -11.94 -16.46
N PRO A 409 -10.30 -11.16 -17.52
CA PRO A 409 -10.39 -11.49 -18.93
C PRO A 409 -9.00 -11.55 -19.60
N TRP A 410 -8.98 -11.95 -20.87
CA TRP A 410 -7.97 -11.49 -21.81
C TRP A 410 -8.40 -10.12 -22.32
N PHE A 411 -7.62 -9.09 -22.04
CA PHE A 411 -7.91 -7.69 -22.29
C PHE A 411 -7.03 -7.16 -23.43
N ALA A 412 -7.63 -6.67 -24.50
CA ALA A 412 -6.93 -6.22 -25.71
C ALA A 412 -7.29 -4.76 -26.06
N PRO A 413 -6.54 -3.77 -25.51
CA PRO A 413 -6.73 -2.37 -25.84
C PRO A 413 -6.41 -2.07 -27.30
N ASN A 414 -7.18 -1.18 -27.94
CA ASN A 414 -7.04 -0.77 -29.34
C ASN A 414 -7.09 -1.92 -30.37
N MET A 415 -7.61 -3.09 -29.98
CA MET A 415 -7.72 -4.25 -30.86
C MET A 415 -9.19 -4.47 -31.22
N SER A 416 -9.49 -4.67 -32.51
CA SER A 416 -10.82 -5.07 -32.96
C SER A 416 -11.12 -6.52 -32.59
N ARG A 417 -12.41 -6.88 -32.52
CA ARG A 417 -12.81 -8.28 -32.35
C ARG A 417 -12.16 -9.24 -33.35
N SER A 418 -12.18 -8.92 -34.64
CA SER A 418 -11.60 -9.78 -35.68
C SER A 418 -10.10 -10.03 -35.49
N ALA A 419 -9.37 -9.03 -34.98
CA ALA A 419 -7.95 -9.16 -34.69
C ALA A 419 -7.69 -10.02 -33.46
N LEU A 420 -8.51 -9.89 -32.40
CA LEU A 420 -8.38 -10.74 -31.21
C LEU A 420 -8.80 -12.18 -31.50
N GLU A 421 -9.84 -12.40 -32.30
CA GLU A 421 -10.24 -13.72 -32.79
C GLU A 421 -9.09 -14.39 -33.57
N ALA A 422 -8.44 -13.66 -34.48
CA ALA A 422 -7.29 -14.17 -35.23
C ALA A 422 -6.09 -14.48 -34.33
N LEU A 423 -5.82 -13.64 -33.32
CA LEU A 423 -4.73 -13.84 -32.35
C LEU A 423 -4.97 -15.07 -31.46
N ALA A 424 -6.23 -15.28 -31.03
CA ALA A 424 -6.61 -16.37 -30.14
C ALA A 424 -6.88 -17.69 -30.89
N ALA A 425 -7.12 -17.67 -32.21
CA ALA A 425 -7.47 -18.85 -33.00
C ALA A 425 -6.52 -20.05 -32.80
N PRO A 426 -5.18 -19.89 -32.82
CA PRO A 426 -4.27 -21.03 -32.60
C PRO A 426 -4.48 -21.73 -31.26
N LEU A 427 -4.84 -21.00 -30.20
CA LEU A 427 -5.17 -21.57 -28.90
C LEU A 427 -6.53 -22.26 -28.91
N LEU A 428 -7.55 -21.56 -29.39
CA LEU A 428 -8.94 -22.03 -29.33
C LEU A 428 -9.16 -23.27 -30.21
N ASP A 429 -8.55 -23.29 -31.40
CA ASP A 429 -8.62 -24.42 -32.34
C ASP A 429 -7.91 -25.65 -31.78
N ASP A 430 -6.78 -25.46 -31.07
CA ASP A 430 -6.02 -26.56 -30.50
C ASP A 430 -6.71 -27.17 -29.27
N LEU A 431 -7.32 -26.33 -28.43
CA LEU A 431 -8.18 -26.75 -27.32
C LEU A 431 -9.35 -27.60 -27.82
N ALA A 432 -10.12 -27.10 -28.79
CA ALA A 432 -11.32 -27.79 -29.28
C ALA A 432 -11.00 -29.01 -30.16
N GLY A 433 -10.01 -28.89 -31.05
CA GLY A 433 -9.68 -29.90 -32.06
C GLY A 433 -8.73 -30.98 -31.56
N ARG A 434 -7.47 -30.60 -31.27
CA ARG A 434 -6.42 -31.56 -30.91
C ARG A 434 -6.63 -32.14 -29.51
N LEU A 435 -7.00 -31.30 -28.56
CA LEU A 435 -7.15 -31.69 -27.16
C LEU A 435 -8.57 -32.16 -26.82
N GLY A 436 -9.57 -31.86 -27.66
CA GLY A 436 -10.96 -32.27 -27.44
C GLY A 436 -11.60 -31.64 -26.21
N ILE A 437 -11.13 -30.45 -25.80
CA ILE A 437 -11.64 -29.70 -24.64
C ILE A 437 -12.81 -28.84 -25.11
N PRO A 438 -14.03 -29.05 -24.58
CA PRO A 438 -15.15 -28.18 -24.89
C PRO A 438 -14.91 -26.80 -24.29
N ILE A 439 -14.99 -25.77 -25.13
CA ILE A 439 -14.82 -24.36 -24.74
C ILE A 439 -15.89 -23.49 -25.40
N GLU A 440 -16.33 -22.47 -24.67
CA GLU A 440 -17.27 -21.46 -25.14
C GLU A 440 -16.63 -20.08 -24.99
N PRO A 441 -15.79 -19.63 -25.95
CA PRO A 441 -15.15 -18.33 -25.87
C PRO A 441 -16.17 -17.21 -26.07
N VAL A 442 -16.14 -16.21 -25.19
CA VAL A 442 -16.99 -15.03 -25.25
C VAL A 442 -16.14 -13.81 -25.53
N PHE A 443 -16.40 -13.17 -26.68
CA PHE A 443 -15.79 -11.91 -27.08
C PHE A 443 -16.76 -10.75 -26.85
N ALA A 444 -16.27 -9.64 -26.29
CA ALA A 444 -17.02 -8.40 -26.11
C ALA A 444 -16.20 -7.19 -26.55
N GLU A 445 -16.85 -6.21 -27.17
CA GLU A 445 -16.24 -4.95 -27.62
C GLU A 445 -16.82 -3.80 -26.80
N TYR A 446 -15.94 -2.88 -26.41
CA TYR A 446 -16.28 -1.69 -25.63
C TYR A 446 -15.65 -0.46 -26.27
N ASP A 447 -16.37 0.67 -26.22
CA ASP A 447 -15.92 1.91 -26.84
C ASP A 447 -14.83 2.61 -26.02
N SER A 448 -14.70 2.27 -24.73
CA SER A 448 -13.70 2.85 -23.84
C SER A 448 -13.05 1.83 -22.90
N PHE A 449 -11.84 2.17 -22.43
CA PHE A 449 -11.15 1.43 -21.38
C PHE A 449 -11.98 1.31 -20.10
N TYR A 450 -12.65 2.38 -19.68
CA TYR A 450 -13.46 2.39 -18.46
C TYR A 450 -14.61 1.38 -18.52
N GLU A 451 -15.39 1.38 -19.60
CA GLU A 451 -16.51 0.44 -19.78
C GLU A 451 -16.03 -1.01 -19.81
N ALA A 452 -14.91 -1.28 -20.49
CA ALA A 452 -14.31 -2.61 -20.50
C ALA A 452 -13.81 -3.03 -19.11
N TRP A 453 -13.18 -2.11 -18.38
CA TRP A 453 -12.69 -2.36 -17.02
C TRP A 453 -13.84 -2.64 -16.06
N ASP A 454 -14.88 -1.79 -16.05
CA ASP A 454 -16.06 -1.92 -15.19
C ASP A 454 -16.80 -3.23 -15.44
N ALA A 455 -16.94 -3.62 -16.71
CA ALA A 455 -17.57 -4.89 -17.08
C ALA A 455 -16.73 -6.14 -16.74
N SER A 456 -15.41 -6.00 -16.63
CA SER A 456 -14.49 -7.14 -16.54
C SER A 456 -13.88 -7.37 -15.16
N PHE A 457 -13.78 -6.34 -14.33
CA PHE A 457 -13.11 -6.38 -13.03
C PHE A 457 -14.10 -6.01 -11.92
N PRO A 458 -14.93 -6.96 -11.47
CA PRO A 458 -15.84 -6.73 -10.35
C PRO A 458 -15.07 -6.44 -9.07
N LEU A 459 -15.79 -5.95 -8.05
CA LEU A 459 -15.22 -5.72 -6.73
C LEU A 459 -14.54 -6.98 -6.21
N GLU A 460 -13.28 -6.84 -5.83
CA GLU A 460 -12.47 -7.94 -5.31
C GLU A 460 -12.96 -8.38 -3.94
N THR A 461 -13.11 -9.70 -3.77
CA THR A 461 -13.30 -10.31 -2.46
C THR A 461 -11.96 -10.37 -1.72
N TRP A 462 -11.83 -9.67 -0.59
CA TRP A 462 -10.57 -9.55 0.14
C TRP A 462 -10.84 -9.48 1.66
N GLY A 463 -9.83 -9.64 2.52
CA GLY A 463 -10.04 -9.62 3.99
C GLY A 463 -9.96 -10.98 4.69
N SER A 464 -9.58 -12.05 4.00
CA SER A 464 -9.41 -13.39 4.57
C SER A 464 -8.10 -13.50 5.37
N GLY A 465 -8.17 -14.15 6.53
CA GLY A 465 -7.02 -14.51 7.34
C GLY A 465 -6.46 -15.91 7.04
N GLN A 466 -7.06 -16.61 6.07
CA GLN A 466 -6.86 -18.03 5.80
C GLN A 466 -6.04 -18.29 4.54
N SER A 467 -5.25 -17.31 4.11
CA SER A 467 -4.42 -17.42 2.91
C SER A 467 -3.14 -16.61 3.00
N ARG A 468 -2.17 -17.02 2.20
CA ARG A 468 -0.97 -16.25 1.85
C ARG A 468 -0.77 -16.31 0.34
N MET A 469 -0.08 -15.30 -0.17
CA MET A 469 0.36 -15.26 -1.55
C MET A 469 1.84 -14.94 -1.64
N GLY A 470 2.44 -15.34 -2.74
CA GLY A 470 3.73 -14.87 -3.25
C GLY A 470 3.60 -14.48 -4.72
N SER A 471 4.65 -13.90 -5.30
CA SER A 471 4.68 -13.62 -6.73
C SER A 471 6.07 -13.71 -7.33
N ARG A 472 6.09 -13.89 -8.65
CA ARG A 472 7.31 -13.84 -9.45
C ARG A 472 7.05 -13.21 -10.81
N LEU A 473 8.02 -12.43 -11.27
CA LEU A 473 8.11 -11.91 -12.62
C LEU A 473 8.91 -12.91 -13.46
N PHE A 474 8.30 -13.49 -14.47
CA PHE A 474 8.97 -14.40 -15.39
C PHE A 474 9.37 -13.63 -16.66
N PRO A 475 10.69 -13.57 -16.94
CA PRO A 475 11.21 -12.81 -18.07
C PRO A 475 10.92 -13.51 -19.39
N ARG A 476 11.09 -12.77 -20.48
CA ARG A 476 10.98 -13.27 -21.86
C ARG A 476 11.88 -14.47 -22.13
N SER A 477 13.05 -14.53 -21.48
CA SER A 477 13.98 -15.65 -21.57
C SER A 477 13.41 -16.97 -21.02
N SER A 478 12.37 -16.93 -20.17
CA SER A 478 11.62 -18.13 -19.75
C SER A 478 10.84 -18.78 -20.91
N TRP A 479 10.77 -18.14 -22.08
CA TRP A 479 10.18 -18.64 -23.32
C TRP A 479 11.18 -18.74 -24.49
N GLU A 480 12.49 -18.59 -24.23
CA GLU A 480 13.51 -18.53 -25.29
C GLU A 480 13.64 -19.86 -26.06
N ASP A 481 13.48 -20.99 -25.36
CA ASP A 481 13.46 -22.32 -25.94
C ASP A 481 12.49 -23.27 -25.21
N GLU A 482 12.31 -24.47 -25.76
CA GLU A 482 11.39 -25.48 -25.21
C GLU A 482 11.80 -25.97 -23.82
N THR A 483 13.09 -25.95 -23.48
CA THR A 483 13.58 -26.35 -22.15
C THR A 483 13.19 -25.29 -21.12
N ALA A 484 13.49 -24.02 -21.39
CA ALA A 484 13.14 -22.90 -20.52
C ALA A 484 11.63 -22.81 -20.28
N LEU A 485 10.85 -22.96 -21.36
CA LEU A 485 9.40 -22.94 -21.31
C LEU A 485 8.84 -24.15 -20.55
N SER A 486 9.36 -25.35 -20.79
CA SER A 486 8.93 -26.55 -20.05
C SER A 486 9.26 -26.44 -18.57
N SER A 487 10.47 -26.00 -18.20
CA SER A 487 10.82 -25.81 -16.79
C SER A 487 9.93 -24.77 -16.10
N THR A 488 9.65 -23.66 -16.79
CA THR A 488 8.75 -22.61 -16.27
C THR A 488 7.33 -23.15 -16.08
N PHE A 489 6.79 -23.85 -17.08
CA PHE A 489 5.46 -24.43 -17.02
C PHE A 489 5.33 -25.46 -15.90
N GLU A 490 6.31 -26.37 -15.76
CA GLU A 490 6.29 -27.39 -14.71
C GLU A 490 6.40 -26.78 -13.30
N ALA A 491 7.17 -25.69 -13.13
CA ALA A 491 7.25 -24.97 -11.86
C ALA A 491 5.90 -24.32 -11.47
N VAL A 492 5.16 -23.79 -12.44
CA VAL A 492 3.82 -23.23 -12.22
C VAL A 492 2.79 -24.32 -11.96
N ARG A 493 2.78 -25.38 -12.77
CA ARG A 493 1.92 -26.55 -12.61
C ARG A 493 2.08 -27.19 -11.23
N TYR A 494 3.33 -27.32 -10.76
CA TYR A 494 3.65 -27.94 -9.48
C TYR A 494 2.90 -27.28 -8.31
N VAL A 495 2.71 -25.96 -8.32
CA VAL A 495 1.94 -25.25 -7.29
C VAL A 495 0.52 -25.82 -7.18
N VAL A 496 -0.15 -25.98 -8.33
CA VAL A 496 -1.53 -26.49 -8.39
C VAL A 496 -1.58 -27.98 -8.05
N ASP A 497 -0.63 -28.77 -8.55
CA ASP A 497 -0.53 -30.21 -8.23
C ASP A 497 -0.26 -30.44 -6.72
N GLN A 498 0.35 -29.47 -6.02
CA GLN A 498 0.55 -29.49 -4.56
C GLN A 498 -0.62 -28.86 -3.76
N GLY A 499 -1.75 -28.58 -4.40
CA GLY A 499 -2.96 -28.07 -3.76
C GLY A 499 -3.03 -26.55 -3.61
N GLY A 500 -2.11 -25.81 -4.22
CA GLY A 500 -2.17 -24.36 -4.33
C GLY A 500 -3.06 -23.88 -5.48
N ALA A 501 -3.13 -22.56 -5.62
CA ALA A 501 -3.72 -21.90 -6.79
C ALA A 501 -2.72 -20.91 -7.39
N VAL A 502 -2.91 -20.59 -8.66
CA VAL A 502 -2.12 -19.60 -9.38
C VAL A 502 -3.06 -18.55 -9.96
N ILE A 503 -2.80 -17.27 -9.69
CA ILE A 503 -3.31 -16.16 -10.49
C ILE A 503 -2.18 -15.72 -11.41
N GLY A 504 -2.52 -15.38 -12.66
CA GLY A 504 -1.52 -15.12 -13.66
C GLY A 504 -1.90 -14.01 -14.63
N PHE A 505 -0.87 -13.35 -15.13
CA PHE A 505 -0.99 -12.31 -16.14
C PHE A 505 0.06 -12.54 -17.22
N HIS A 506 -0.33 -12.81 -18.47
CA HIS A 506 0.57 -12.42 -19.55
C HIS A 506 0.51 -10.89 -19.65
N ILE A 507 1.66 -10.24 -19.65
CA ILE A 507 1.73 -8.78 -19.58
C ILE A 507 2.78 -8.24 -20.53
N ALA A 508 2.37 -7.29 -21.37
CA ALA A 508 3.27 -6.50 -22.20
C ALA A 508 3.91 -5.38 -21.36
N ALA A 509 4.88 -5.74 -20.50
CA ALA A 509 5.43 -4.79 -19.52
C ALA A 509 6.45 -3.79 -20.12
N SER A 510 7.04 -4.10 -21.27
CA SER A 510 8.05 -3.25 -21.91
C SER A 510 7.41 -2.17 -22.81
N PRO A 511 7.71 -0.88 -22.64
CA PRO A 511 7.30 0.17 -23.58
C PRO A 511 8.00 0.11 -24.96
N GLY A 512 8.75 -0.95 -25.27
CA GLY A 512 9.45 -1.15 -26.55
C GLY A 512 10.71 -0.29 -26.73
N THR A 513 10.70 0.97 -26.31
CA THR A 513 11.88 1.86 -26.23
C THR A 513 11.72 2.93 -25.13
N GLY A 514 12.83 3.49 -24.63
CA GLY A 514 12.81 4.67 -23.74
C GLY A 514 12.21 4.40 -22.36
N HIS A 515 12.98 3.76 -21.46
CA HIS A 515 12.56 3.63 -20.07
C HIS A 515 12.88 4.92 -19.31
N PRO A 516 11.89 5.58 -18.67
CA PRO A 516 12.17 6.67 -17.75
C PRO A 516 13.07 6.16 -16.61
N ASP A 517 14.07 6.95 -16.21
CA ASP A 517 14.85 6.65 -15.01
C ASP A 517 13.96 6.80 -13.77
N ASN A 518 13.62 5.67 -13.16
CA ASN A 518 12.82 5.56 -11.95
C ASN A 518 13.25 4.32 -11.14
N ALA A 519 12.67 4.17 -9.96
CA ALA A 519 13.02 3.13 -9.01
C ALA A 519 12.31 1.77 -9.27
N VAL A 520 11.53 1.64 -10.35
CA VAL A 520 10.87 0.39 -10.69
C VAL A 520 11.91 -0.68 -11.02
N ASN A 521 11.80 -1.87 -10.42
CA ASN A 521 12.68 -3.01 -10.69
C ASN A 521 12.87 -3.23 -12.21
N PRO A 522 14.12 -3.27 -12.72
CA PRO A 522 14.37 -3.50 -14.15
C PRO A 522 13.81 -4.82 -14.68
N ALA A 523 13.60 -5.84 -13.83
CA ALA A 523 12.98 -7.11 -14.24
C ALA A 523 11.63 -6.93 -14.93
N TRP A 524 10.88 -5.87 -14.58
CA TRP A 524 9.63 -5.52 -15.27
C TRP A 524 9.83 -5.29 -16.78
N ARG A 525 11.00 -4.84 -17.24
CA ARG A 525 11.24 -4.54 -18.66
C ARG A 525 11.27 -5.79 -19.53
N GLU A 526 11.62 -6.94 -18.94
CA GLU A 526 11.67 -8.22 -19.64
C GLU A 526 10.49 -9.13 -19.29
N THR A 527 9.61 -8.72 -18.38
CA THR A 527 8.51 -9.59 -17.90
C THR A 527 7.49 -9.85 -18.99
N VAL A 528 7.17 -11.11 -19.21
CA VAL A 528 6.06 -11.55 -20.08
C VAL A 528 4.96 -12.27 -19.30
N PHE A 529 5.29 -12.80 -18.10
CA PHE A 529 4.35 -13.41 -17.19
C PHE A 529 4.57 -12.91 -15.76
N HIS A 530 3.53 -12.36 -15.15
CA HIS A 530 3.48 -12.14 -13.72
C HIS A 530 2.64 -13.27 -13.10
N GLY A 531 3.28 -14.13 -12.31
CA GLY A 531 2.62 -15.22 -11.60
C GLY A 531 2.46 -14.89 -10.13
N VAL A 532 1.32 -15.25 -9.56
CA VAL A 532 1.00 -15.14 -8.13
C VAL A 532 0.60 -16.53 -7.66
N ASP A 533 1.32 -17.10 -6.70
CA ASP A 533 0.93 -18.35 -6.04
C ASP A 533 0.11 -18.05 -4.79
N LEU A 534 -0.86 -18.91 -4.51
CA LEU A 534 -1.73 -18.78 -3.34
C LEU A 534 -1.78 -20.11 -2.60
N THR A 535 -1.53 -20.04 -1.30
CA THR A 535 -1.86 -21.12 -0.37
C THR A 535 -3.00 -20.67 0.53
N SER A 536 -3.88 -21.60 0.87
CA SER A 536 -4.95 -21.41 1.84
C SER A 536 -5.01 -22.56 2.83
N TRP A 537 -5.78 -22.38 3.90
CA TRP A 537 -6.03 -23.39 4.91
C TRP A 537 -7.45 -23.29 5.45
N ASP A 538 -7.93 -24.36 6.07
CA ASP A 538 -9.26 -24.39 6.69
C ASP A 538 -9.31 -23.54 7.95
N LEU A 539 -10.51 -23.11 8.35
CA LEU A 539 -10.71 -22.25 9.52
C LEU A 539 -10.24 -22.89 10.84
N ASP A 540 -10.32 -24.22 10.92
CA ASP A 540 -9.94 -25.03 12.07
C ASP A 540 -8.58 -25.72 11.90
N ALA A 541 -7.80 -25.34 10.87
CA ALA A 541 -6.45 -25.85 10.66
C ALA A 541 -5.56 -25.58 11.89
N SER A 542 -4.72 -26.56 12.25
CA SER A 542 -3.82 -26.39 13.38
C SER A 542 -2.70 -25.39 13.06
N PRO A 543 -2.11 -24.71 14.07
CA PRO A 543 -0.96 -23.83 13.87
C PRO A 543 0.20 -24.48 13.10
N GLU A 544 0.45 -25.78 13.33
CA GLU A 544 1.49 -26.55 12.64
C GLU A 544 1.16 -26.78 11.16
N GLU A 545 -0.11 -27.03 10.83
CA GLU A 545 -0.55 -27.15 9.44
C GLU A 545 -0.41 -25.80 8.71
N ILE A 546 -0.83 -24.71 9.37
CA ILE A 546 -0.69 -23.36 8.82
C ILE A 546 0.79 -23.07 8.58
N GLU A 547 1.66 -23.31 9.55
CA GLU A 547 3.12 -23.14 9.38
C GLU A 547 3.66 -23.96 8.21
N MET A 548 3.29 -25.24 8.11
CA MET A 548 3.75 -26.12 7.03
C MET A 548 3.34 -25.61 5.64
N ARG A 549 2.06 -25.24 5.45
CA ARG A 549 1.57 -24.69 4.17
C ARG A 549 2.20 -23.33 3.87
N SER A 550 2.32 -22.50 4.90
CA SER A 550 2.94 -21.18 4.85
C SER A 550 4.41 -21.26 4.38
N ARG A 551 5.22 -22.15 4.98
CA ARG A 551 6.60 -22.37 4.55
C ARG A 551 6.70 -22.99 3.16
N ARG A 552 5.79 -23.89 2.79
CA ARG A 552 5.79 -24.48 1.44
C ARG A 552 5.69 -23.41 0.34
N LEU A 553 4.85 -22.39 0.53
CA LEU A 553 4.76 -21.26 -0.40
C LEU A 553 6.13 -20.57 -0.57
N THR A 554 6.80 -20.23 0.53
CA THR A 554 8.05 -19.47 0.50
C THR A 554 9.26 -20.32 0.05
N ASP A 555 9.40 -21.50 0.65
CA ASP A 555 10.64 -22.30 0.63
C ASP A 555 10.64 -23.38 -0.46
N ASP A 556 9.47 -23.80 -0.97
CA ASP A 556 9.35 -24.79 -2.06
C ASP A 556 8.83 -24.15 -3.34
N TRP A 557 7.60 -23.62 -3.34
CA TRP A 557 6.97 -23.05 -4.54
C TRP A 557 7.72 -21.82 -5.05
N GLY A 558 7.89 -20.82 -4.20
CA GLY A 558 8.65 -19.61 -4.50
C GLY A 558 10.10 -19.93 -4.89
N GLN A 559 10.73 -20.95 -4.28
CA GLN A 559 12.09 -21.34 -4.65
C GLN A 559 12.16 -21.92 -6.06
N ARG A 560 11.25 -22.81 -6.44
CA ARG A 560 11.16 -23.34 -7.81
C ARG A 560 10.93 -22.23 -8.83
N TRP A 561 10.10 -21.24 -8.49
CA TRP A 561 9.87 -20.08 -9.35
C TRP A 561 11.13 -19.24 -9.51
N ARG A 562 11.91 -19.02 -8.43
CA ARG A 562 13.22 -18.35 -8.50
C ARG A 562 14.23 -19.12 -9.35
N ASP A 563 14.27 -20.45 -9.23
CA ASP A 563 15.22 -21.30 -9.96
C ASP A 563 15.03 -21.25 -11.49
N VAL A 564 13.78 -21.11 -11.97
CA VAL A 564 13.46 -21.00 -13.40
C VAL A 564 13.42 -19.56 -13.93
N SER A 565 13.66 -18.57 -13.07
CA SER A 565 13.71 -17.15 -13.43
C SER A 565 14.85 -16.40 -12.73
N PRO A 566 16.10 -16.91 -12.79
CA PRO A 566 17.22 -16.36 -12.02
C PRO A 566 17.47 -14.89 -12.37
N GLY A 567 17.75 -14.06 -11.37
CA GLY A 567 18.01 -12.62 -11.53
C GLY A 567 16.78 -11.75 -11.83
N SER A 568 15.60 -12.35 -12.05
CA SER A 568 14.33 -11.61 -12.15
C SER A 568 13.86 -11.09 -10.78
N GLY A 569 12.65 -10.55 -10.69
CA GLY A 569 12.07 -9.97 -9.46
C GLY A 569 10.69 -10.51 -9.10
N ALA A 570 10.08 -9.88 -8.10
CA ALA A 570 8.70 -10.08 -7.65
C ALA A 570 7.98 -8.72 -7.55
N HIS A 571 6.65 -8.74 -7.61
CA HIS A 571 5.88 -7.51 -7.48
C HIS A 571 5.68 -7.14 -6.01
N LEU A 572 6.40 -6.13 -5.51
CA LEU A 572 6.39 -5.71 -4.09
C LEU A 572 5.02 -5.39 -3.47
N SER A 573 3.99 -5.17 -4.28
CA SER A 573 2.61 -4.93 -3.79
C SER A 573 1.82 -6.22 -3.63
N GLN A 574 2.22 -7.30 -4.28
CA GLN A 574 1.58 -8.62 -4.30
C GLN A 574 2.65 -9.70 -4.12
N SER A 575 3.53 -9.53 -3.14
CA SER A 575 4.69 -10.40 -2.92
C SER A 575 4.53 -11.25 -1.67
N ASP A 576 5.43 -12.23 -1.54
CA ASP A 576 5.54 -13.02 -0.33
C ASP A 576 5.92 -12.12 0.87
N TYR A 577 5.13 -12.19 1.92
CA TYR A 577 5.37 -11.54 3.21
C TYR A 577 6.74 -11.85 3.83
N ILE A 578 7.36 -12.99 3.53
CA ILE A 578 8.72 -13.32 3.95
C ILE A 578 9.63 -13.60 2.75
N GLU A 579 9.38 -12.93 1.62
CA GLU A 579 10.22 -12.98 0.41
C GLU A 579 11.71 -12.95 0.77
N PRO A 580 12.44 -14.03 0.50
CA PRO A 580 13.89 -14.07 0.68
C PRO A 580 14.56 -13.07 -0.24
N ASP A 581 15.60 -12.38 0.24
CA ASP A 581 16.33 -11.37 -0.53
C ASP A 581 15.40 -10.31 -1.17
N PHE A 582 14.42 -9.84 -0.38
CA PHE A 582 13.41 -8.89 -0.84
C PHE A 582 14.01 -7.63 -1.49
N GLN A 583 15.24 -7.25 -1.12
CA GLN A 583 15.98 -6.16 -1.75
C GLN A 583 16.17 -6.41 -3.26
N GLN A 584 16.71 -7.57 -3.63
CA GLN A 584 16.88 -7.99 -5.01
C GLN A 584 15.51 -8.22 -5.67
N SER A 585 14.62 -8.94 -5.00
CA SER A 585 13.32 -9.30 -5.58
C SER A 585 12.48 -8.06 -5.92
N PHE A 586 12.49 -7.01 -5.09
CA PHE A 586 11.61 -5.86 -5.28
C PHE A 586 12.23 -4.70 -6.05
N TRP A 587 13.56 -4.57 -6.05
CA TRP A 587 14.24 -3.42 -6.68
C TRP A 587 15.46 -3.77 -7.51
N GLY A 588 16.01 -4.98 -7.40
CA GLY A 588 17.21 -5.41 -8.13
C GLY A 588 18.38 -4.45 -7.89
N ASP A 589 18.98 -3.97 -8.98
CA ASP A 589 20.11 -3.03 -8.94
C ASP A 589 19.76 -1.64 -8.38
N LYS A 590 18.48 -1.33 -8.17
CA LYS A 590 18.03 -0.01 -7.65
C LYS A 590 18.07 0.09 -6.13
N TYR A 591 18.20 -1.04 -5.42
CA TYR A 591 18.10 -1.06 -3.96
C TYR A 591 19.12 -0.16 -3.27
N GLU A 592 20.39 -0.22 -3.68
CA GLU A 592 21.45 0.56 -3.04
C GLU A 592 21.19 2.07 -3.10
N ARG A 593 20.82 2.59 -4.28
CA ARG A 593 20.45 4.00 -4.46
C ARG A 593 19.22 4.36 -3.61
N LEU A 594 18.20 3.50 -3.60
CA LEU A 594 17.00 3.69 -2.79
C LEU A 594 17.32 3.77 -1.29
N TYR A 595 18.23 2.93 -0.81
CA TYR A 595 18.65 2.89 0.58
C TYR A 595 19.48 4.11 0.98
N GLU A 596 20.38 4.57 0.11
CA GLU A 596 21.11 5.84 0.33
C GLU A 596 20.18 7.04 0.38
N LEU A 597 19.19 7.09 -0.53
CA LEU A 597 18.16 8.13 -0.51
C LEU A 597 17.30 8.06 0.75
N LYS A 598 16.95 6.85 1.22
CA LYS A 598 16.20 6.67 2.47
C LYS A 598 16.93 7.30 3.65
N LYS A 599 18.22 7.01 3.81
CA LYS A 599 19.05 7.60 4.88
C LYS A 599 19.14 9.13 4.80
N LYS A 600 19.19 9.67 3.57
CA LYS A 600 19.25 11.13 3.32
C LYS A 600 17.90 11.82 3.60
N LEU A 601 16.80 11.24 3.14
CA LEU A 601 15.46 11.83 3.16
C LEU A 601 14.71 11.59 4.47
N ASP A 602 15.07 10.53 5.20
CA ASP A 602 14.53 10.19 6.51
C ASP A 602 15.65 9.76 7.47
N PRO A 603 16.49 10.71 7.93
CA PRO A 603 17.56 10.42 8.88
C PRO A 603 17.05 10.06 10.29
N TYR A 604 15.72 10.10 10.51
CA TYR A 604 15.07 9.83 11.78
C TYR A 604 14.57 8.38 11.89
N ASP A 605 14.62 7.62 10.79
CA ASP A 605 13.92 6.35 10.62
C ASP A 605 12.44 6.46 11.05
N LEU A 606 11.79 7.55 10.65
CA LEU A 606 10.38 7.81 10.96
C LEU A 606 9.47 6.84 10.21
N PHE A 607 9.70 6.71 8.90
CA PHE A 607 8.87 5.90 8.03
C PHE A 607 9.37 4.44 8.01
N TYR A 608 8.47 3.52 8.31
CA TYR A 608 8.72 2.09 8.27
C TYR A 608 7.49 1.38 7.71
N ALA A 609 7.76 0.38 6.88
CA ALA A 609 6.81 -0.64 6.48
C ALA A 609 7.54 -1.97 6.32
N HIS A 610 6.83 -3.08 6.52
CA HIS A 610 7.41 -4.41 6.35
C HIS A 610 7.90 -4.62 4.91
N GLN A 611 9.12 -5.14 4.76
CA GLN A 611 9.85 -5.28 3.48
C GLN A 611 9.91 -4.00 2.62
N ALA A 612 9.80 -2.82 3.22
CA ALA A 612 10.13 -1.55 2.57
C ALA A 612 11.66 -1.32 2.59
N VAL A 613 12.14 -0.36 1.82
CA VAL A 613 13.58 -0.01 1.79
C VAL A 613 14.05 0.40 3.19
N GLY A 614 15.10 -0.25 3.70
CA GLY A 614 15.65 -0.02 5.03
C GLY A 614 14.89 -0.70 6.17
N SER A 615 13.83 -1.46 5.87
CA SER A 615 13.07 -2.23 6.86
C SER A 615 13.88 -3.36 7.51
N GLU A 616 14.95 -3.83 6.86
CA GLU A 616 15.85 -4.86 7.36
C GLU A 616 16.59 -4.45 8.65
N ASN A 617 16.67 -3.14 8.91
CA ASN A 617 17.24 -2.58 10.14
C ASN A 617 16.31 -2.74 11.36
N TRP A 618 15.08 -3.19 11.14
CA TRP A 618 14.05 -3.31 12.15
C TRP A 618 13.51 -4.75 12.24
N GLU A 619 12.99 -5.09 13.40
CA GLU A 619 12.33 -6.36 13.69
C GLU A 619 11.06 -6.12 14.52
N MET A 620 10.10 -7.01 14.30
CA MET A 620 8.88 -7.13 15.09
C MET A 620 9.12 -8.20 16.15
N SER A 621 8.77 -7.92 17.41
CA SER A 621 9.12 -8.81 18.54
C SER A 621 8.30 -10.10 18.59
N GLU A 622 7.19 -10.18 17.86
CA GLU A 622 6.31 -11.35 17.82
C GLU A 622 6.28 -11.97 16.42
N LEU A 623 6.23 -13.30 16.36
CA LEU A 623 6.05 -14.07 15.13
C LEU A 623 4.73 -14.84 15.19
N LEU A 624 3.88 -14.67 14.18
CA LEU A 624 2.73 -15.53 13.94
C LEU A 624 3.22 -16.90 13.45
N TYR A 625 2.69 -17.97 14.06
CA TYR A 625 3.04 -19.35 13.75
C TYR A 625 4.56 -19.63 13.73
N GLY A 626 5.31 -18.92 14.59
CA GLY A 626 6.76 -19.11 14.75
C GLY A 626 7.65 -18.57 13.63
N HIS A 627 7.12 -17.97 12.57
CA HIS A 627 7.95 -17.55 11.42
C HIS A 627 7.50 -16.30 10.66
N LEU A 628 6.25 -15.85 10.80
CA LEU A 628 5.76 -14.65 10.11
C LEU A 628 5.81 -13.44 11.05
N PRO A 629 6.55 -12.37 10.74
CA PRO A 629 6.58 -11.18 11.59
C PRO A 629 5.18 -10.58 11.84
N SER A 630 4.80 -10.39 13.10
CA SER A 630 3.46 -9.92 13.50
C SER A 630 3.40 -8.40 13.59
N GLN A 631 2.46 -7.78 12.86
CA GLN A 631 2.20 -6.34 13.00
C GLN A 631 1.63 -5.98 14.39
N ASN A 632 1.20 -6.98 15.17
CA ASN A 632 0.72 -6.89 16.55
C ASN A 632 1.87 -6.79 17.59
N SER A 633 2.96 -6.11 17.29
CA SER A 633 4.10 -6.09 18.22
C SER A 633 4.92 -4.81 18.19
N ARG A 634 5.84 -4.69 19.16
CA ARG A 634 6.78 -3.58 19.22
C ARG A 634 7.74 -3.67 18.03
N LEU A 635 8.03 -2.50 17.47
CA LEU A 635 8.99 -2.34 16.39
C LEU A 635 10.34 -1.90 16.98
N CYS A 636 11.36 -2.74 16.84
CA CYS A 636 12.68 -2.53 17.43
C CYS A 636 13.77 -2.58 16.36
N ARG A 637 14.84 -1.81 16.55
CA ARG A 637 16.04 -1.92 15.73
C ARG A 637 16.68 -3.27 15.99
N LYS A 638 17.08 -3.98 14.94
CA LYS A 638 17.91 -5.18 15.08
C LYS A 638 19.22 -4.81 15.75
N ALA A 639 19.69 -5.66 16.66
CA ALA A 639 21.04 -5.53 17.18
C ALA A 639 22.01 -5.63 16.00
N THR A 640 22.88 -4.63 15.82
CA THR A 640 23.99 -4.76 14.87
C THR A 640 24.81 -5.95 15.32
N ALA A 641 24.92 -6.99 14.49
CA ALA A 641 25.92 -8.02 14.69
C ALA A 641 27.26 -7.30 14.89
N SER A 642 27.91 -7.51 16.04
CA SER A 642 29.26 -7.02 16.25
C SER A 642 30.11 -7.61 15.14
N LYS A 643 30.53 -6.77 14.18
CA LYS A 643 31.45 -7.17 13.12
C LYS A 643 32.79 -7.61 13.71
#